data_AF-A0AA35RSW4-F1
#
_entry.id   AF-A0AA35RSW4-F1
#
_cell.length_a   1.000
_cell.length_b   1.000
_cell.length_c   1.000
_cell.angle_alpha   90.00
_cell.angle_beta   90.00
_cell.angle_gamma   90.00
#
_symmetry.space_group_name_H-M   'P 1'
#
loop_
_entity.id
_entity.type
_entity.pdbx_description
1 polymer ?
#
loop_
_entity_poly.entity_id
_entity_poly.type
_entity_poly.pdbx_seq_one_letter_code
_entity_poly.pdbx_strand_id
1 'polypeptide(L)'
;MTESGILTLATQEDVDRLAVCTSLWNTRVDIVGGSTDPIVSLLPMRDITSLGDLFINGLTHLTSLSGLENLSHYGPELSIVNNYQLSTTAQLSANVPPDSAHFLSLTNVGVRSNPLLRYLSGLRLINTITGLLYIQNGDSLADLSGFDNLVHVDSLVLALLGDSLTDISGFSSLHSASRLYITRNNKLEVISGFQRLRYLGGLLITQNPQLVAVDGLYGLERADLRIDIIDNPLLCYSLDSLSDELFWQSRIGEEGIVMVSPKPTADRCSTRTCTHPTPCLNNGNCTNTTLPDITANEFVCRCPANFFGVGCQNIDVCSALQPCQNGGNCTVDLLSPSQFVCSCQPGTTGPSCEIVISPCASSPCENGAACIDDSSTAGQFNCLCLPGFSGERCQSDVDDCESSPCLNGGTCYDGANSYSCECPPGFSGEQCQSQLVFCSPDSCANNGSCIDEVGGFSCVCLPGWTGPECQQNMNECVDEVCENGATCVDRPGSFTCLCGPGFTGQTCSDTIDFCSSNPCSGNGECSSTDSGFTCQCDPGYTGELCDQDIDECLSSPCSDSATCMHGIDHFTCICPPGTTGLLCDTPLDQCSSQPCLNDATCLEDSLGGFQCLCTPGFTGPLCQTQLDFCVDDPCLNGGTCSISETGFECACPTGWLGPLCQFADSVTTKLTSCGVEGATDIFSESLSTTDSVAFTSESPAITTQYSLLSSALYFSSWVWQEEGTAGTIFSLTDTSDPSMLTSLVSDPEFSEVKLHYSGSGMSEQELTITNTPLSFRRWHHISISLSPLPSL
;
A
#
# COMPACT_ATOMS: atom_id res chain seq x y z
N MET A 1 16.05 -22.73 -2.31
CA MET A 1 15.43 -23.95 -1.76
C MET A 1 15.34 -24.99 -2.86
N THR A 2 15.57 -26.27 -2.55
CA THR A 2 15.20 -27.40 -3.42
C THR A 2 13.75 -27.81 -3.16
N GLU A 3 13.16 -28.64 -4.03
CA GLU A 3 11.83 -29.23 -3.84
C GLU A 3 11.72 -30.17 -2.60
N SER A 4 12.83 -30.42 -1.91
CA SER A 4 12.94 -31.37 -0.79
C SER A 4 12.90 -30.76 0.62
N GLY A 5 12.75 -29.44 0.76
CA GLY A 5 12.73 -28.78 2.09
C GLY A 5 14.08 -28.80 2.84
N ILE A 6 15.18 -29.01 2.12
CA ILE A 6 16.54 -29.06 2.67
C ILE A 6 17.32 -27.83 2.19
N LEU A 7 18.07 -27.22 3.11
CA LEU A 7 19.01 -26.14 2.87
C LEU A 7 20.42 -26.61 3.25
N THR A 8 21.26 -26.89 2.25
CA THR A 8 22.67 -27.23 2.47
C THR A 8 23.53 -25.97 2.34
N LEU A 9 24.35 -25.68 3.34
CA LEU A 9 25.31 -24.58 3.37
C LEU A 9 26.71 -25.17 3.30
N ALA A 10 27.45 -24.91 2.21
CA ALA A 10 28.76 -25.53 1.97
C ALA A 10 29.93 -24.52 1.90
N THR A 11 29.62 -23.24 1.68
CA THR A 11 30.56 -22.12 1.58
C THR A 11 30.23 -21.02 2.60
N GLN A 12 31.16 -20.11 2.86
CA GLN A 12 30.84 -18.93 3.68
C GLN A 12 29.80 -18.06 2.95
N GLU A 13 29.83 -18.00 1.61
CA GLU A 13 28.81 -17.27 0.83
C GLU A 13 27.38 -17.83 1.03
N ASP A 14 27.22 -19.16 1.18
CA ASP A 14 25.90 -19.75 1.47
C ASP A 14 25.35 -19.30 2.84
N VAL A 15 26.24 -19.16 3.83
CA VAL A 15 25.89 -18.70 5.19
C VAL A 15 25.61 -17.20 5.19
N ASP A 16 26.46 -16.40 4.55
CA ASP A 16 26.33 -14.93 4.46
C ASP A 16 25.00 -14.50 3.83
N ARG A 17 24.47 -15.29 2.87
CA ARG A 17 23.16 -15.08 2.23
C ARG A 17 21.97 -15.24 3.19
N LEU A 18 22.16 -15.81 4.39
CA LEU A 18 21.10 -15.95 5.40
C LEU A 18 20.93 -14.73 6.32
N ALA A 19 21.78 -13.69 6.20
CA ALA A 19 21.75 -12.48 7.03
C ALA A 19 20.45 -11.63 6.96
N VAL A 20 19.45 -12.08 6.20
CA VAL A 20 18.10 -11.47 6.08
C VAL A 20 16.97 -12.44 6.48
N CYS A 21 17.30 -13.61 7.02
CA CYS A 21 16.33 -14.63 7.45
C CYS A 21 16.18 -14.63 8.98
N THR A 22 14.94 -14.54 9.49
CA THR A 22 14.63 -14.60 10.93
C THR A 22 14.08 -15.95 11.40
N SER A 23 13.67 -16.80 10.45
CA SER A 23 13.23 -18.17 10.68
C SER A 23 13.47 -19.03 9.44
N LEU A 24 13.79 -20.29 9.65
CA LEU A 24 13.83 -21.37 8.66
C LEU A 24 12.93 -22.54 9.15
N TRP A 25 11.80 -22.21 9.79
CA TRP A 25 10.90 -23.21 10.38
C TRP A 25 10.52 -24.31 9.38
N ASN A 26 10.49 -25.55 9.86
CA ASN A 26 10.25 -26.77 9.07
C ASN A 26 11.21 -26.98 7.87
N THR A 27 12.33 -26.25 7.80
CA THR A 27 13.41 -26.45 6.81
C THR A 27 14.61 -27.10 7.47
N ARG A 28 15.03 -28.26 6.98
CA ARG A 28 16.25 -28.94 7.46
C ARG A 28 17.49 -28.18 6.99
N VAL A 29 18.42 -27.89 7.90
CA VAL A 29 19.65 -27.13 7.63
C VAL A 29 20.88 -28.03 7.78
N ASP A 30 21.59 -28.25 6.67
CA ASP A 30 22.80 -29.06 6.57
C ASP A 30 24.01 -28.14 6.38
N ILE A 31 24.64 -27.74 7.48
CA ILE A 31 25.89 -26.95 7.49
C ILE A 31 27.08 -27.92 7.32
N VAL A 32 27.72 -27.91 6.15
CA VAL A 32 28.71 -28.93 5.76
C VAL A 32 30.05 -28.33 5.35
N GLY A 33 31.14 -28.93 5.84
CA GLY A 33 32.51 -28.56 5.45
C GLY A 33 33.01 -29.32 4.22
N GLY A 34 34.19 -28.92 3.73
CA GLY A 34 34.89 -29.59 2.63
C GLY A 34 34.87 -28.85 1.28
N SER A 35 34.25 -27.66 1.21
CA SER A 35 34.37 -26.77 0.04
C SER A 35 35.76 -26.09 -0.02
N THR A 36 36.07 -25.50 -1.18
CA THR A 36 37.27 -24.67 -1.38
C THR A 36 37.20 -23.31 -0.68
N ASP A 37 35.98 -22.84 -0.39
CA ASP A 37 35.72 -21.70 0.49
C ASP A 37 35.12 -22.24 1.80
N PRO A 38 35.90 -22.33 2.89
CA PRO A 38 35.43 -22.95 4.12
C PRO A 38 34.58 -22.01 4.96
N ILE A 39 33.47 -22.52 5.50
CA ILE A 39 32.69 -21.82 6.53
C ILE A 39 33.57 -21.59 7.77
N VAL A 40 33.78 -20.33 8.12
CA VAL A 40 34.58 -19.87 9.26
C VAL A 40 33.73 -19.15 10.32
N SER A 41 32.52 -18.69 9.97
CA SER A 41 31.61 -17.98 10.86
C SER A 41 30.16 -18.33 10.58
N LEU A 42 29.37 -18.59 11.63
CA LEU A 42 27.91 -18.70 11.53
C LEU A 42 27.19 -17.41 11.92
N LEU A 43 27.91 -16.31 12.23
CA LEU A 43 27.32 -15.03 12.66
C LEU A 43 26.20 -14.47 11.75
N PRO A 44 26.20 -14.68 10.41
CA PRO A 44 25.06 -14.30 9.56
C PRO A 44 23.74 -15.00 9.92
N MET A 45 23.78 -16.15 10.61
CA MET A 45 22.60 -16.89 11.07
C MET A 45 22.06 -16.42 12.42
N ARG A 46 22.73 -15.48 13.10
CA ARG A 46 22.44 -15.08 14.49
C ARG A 46 20.98 -14.64 14.70
N ASP A 47 20.37 -14.05 13.69
CA ASP A 47 19.02 -13.48 13.80
C ASP A 47 17.92 -14.53 13.45
N ILE A 48 18.32 -15.78 13.14
CA ILE A 48 17.43 -16.95 13.01
C ILE A 48 17.05 -17.45 14.41
N THR A 49 15.76 -17.44 14.71
CA THR A 49 15.21 -17.85 16.03
C THR A 49 14.71 -19.29 16.06
N SER A 50 14.44 -19.86 14.88
CA SER A 50 13.78 -21.16 14.69
C SER A 50 14.17 -21.79 13.36
N LEU A 51 14.40 -23.10 13.34
CA LEU A 51 14.68 -23.88 12.12
C LEU A 51 14.10 -25.32 12.21
N GLY A 52 14.18 -26.10 11.12
CA GLY A 52 13.88 -27.54 11.14
C GLY A 52 15.03 -28.36 11.72
N ASP A 53 15.31 -29.54 11.17
CA ASP A 53 16.46 -30.35 11.62
C ASP A 53 17.80 -29.60 11.46
N LEU A 54 18.78 -29.90 12.32
CA LEU A 54 20.09 -29.22 12.33
C LEU A 54 21.26 -30.21 12.24
N PHE A 55 21.92 -30.25 11.09
CA PHE A 55 23.12 -31.04 10.83
C PHE A 55 24.33 -30.11 10.69
N ILE A 56 25.37 -30.30 11.52
CA ILE A 56 26.61 -29.52 11.52
C ILE A 56 27.77 -30.51 11.36
N ASN A 57 28.32 -30.63 10.14
CA ASN A 57 29.23 -31.71 9.77
C ASN A 57 30.54 -31.22 9.13
N GLY A 58 31.68 -31.55 9.75
CA GLY A 58 33.00 -31.42 9.12
C GLY A 58 33.56 -30.00 9.05
N LEU A 59 33.10 -29.08 9.89
CA LEU A 59 33.56 -27.69 9.90
C LEU A 59 34.95 -27.58 10.55
N THR A 60 36.00 -27.74 9.73
CA THR A 60 37.41 -27.82 10.16
C THR A 60 37.99 -26.53 10.73
N HIS A 61 37.30 -25.40 10.57
CA HIS A 61 37.76 -24.08 11.05
C HIS A 61 36.87 -23.50 12.17
N LEU A 62 35.68 -24.07 12.40
CA LEU A 62 34.72 -23.51 13.35
C LEU A 62 35.04 -23.94 14.79
N THR A 63 35.35 -22.98 15.66
CA THR A 63 35.77 -23.22 17.06
C THR A 63 34.61 -23.22 18.07
N SER A 64 33.49 -22.62 17.69
CA SER A 64 32.27 -22.42 18.50
C SER A 64 31.06 -22.25 17.59
N LEU A 65 29.85 -22.52 18.06
CA LEU A 65 28.62 -22.34 17.29
C LEU A 65 28.11 -20.88 17.33
N SER A 66 29.04 -19.92 17.26
CA SER A 66 28.73 -18.48 17.37
C SER A 66 28.01 -17.97 16.12
N GLY A 67 26.83 -17.40 16.31
CA GLY A 67 25.81 -17.20 15.29
C GLY A 67 24.57 -18.10 15.40
N LEU A 68 24.46 -18.96 16.42
CA LEU A 68 23.26 -19.75 16.72
C LEU A 68 22.67 -19.44 18.12
N GLU A 69 23.04 -18.31 18.74
CA GLU A 69 22.72 -17.96 20.14
C GLU A 69 21.23 -17.77 20.43
N ASN A 70 20.45 -17.42 19.39
CA ASN A 70 19.03 -17.09 19.48
C ASN A 70 18.10 -18.26 19.10
N LEU A 71 18.64 -19.47 18.85
CA LEU A 71 17.82 -20.64 18.56
C LEU A 71 16.98 -21.03 19.78
N SER A 72 15.70 -20.70 19.73
CA SER A 72 14.68 -21.09 20.73
C SER A 72 14.03 -22.43 20.41
N HIS A 73 13.99 -22.80 19.12
CA HIS A 73 13.34 -24.02 18.63
C HIS A 73 14.11 -24.58 17.43
N TYR A 74 14.32 -25.89 17.43
CA TYR A 74 14.82 -26.63 16.27
C TYR A 74 14.14 -28.00 16.16
N GLY A 75 14.19 -28.57 14.95
CA GLY A 75 13.53 -29.82 14.58
C GLY A 75 14.10 -31.06 15.29
N PRO A 76 13.41 -32.21 15.15
CA PRO A 76 13.67 -33.42 15.95
C PRO A 76 15.05 -34.05 15.75
N GLU A 77 15.78 -33.77 14.67
CA GLU A 77 17.14 -34.27 14.44
C GLU A 77 18.21 -33.20 14.73
N LEU A 78 19.11 -33.48 15.67
CA LEU A 78 20.32 -32.68 15.93
C LEU A 78 21.58 -33.54 15.73
N SER A 79 22.50 -33.11 14.87
CA SER A 79 23.69 -33.90 14.52
C SER A 79 24.95 -33.04 14.36
N ILE A 80 25.79 -33.01 15.40
CA ILE A 80 27.07 -32.27 15.46
C ILE A 80 28.22 -33.27 15.29
N VAL A 81 28.81 -33.35 14.09
CA VAL A 81 29.73 -34.44 13.71
C VAL A 81 31.00 -33.93 13.01
N ASN A 82 32.15 -34.55 13.28
CA ASN A 82 33.44 -34.26 12.61
C ASN A 82 33.94 -32.80 12.73
N ASN A 83 33.49 -32.00 13.69
CA ASN A 83 33.90 -30.60 13.80
C ASN A 83 35.20 -30.51 14.63
N TYR A 84 36.34 -30.68 13.96
CA TYR A 84 37.64 -30.90 14.59
C TYR A 84 38.12 -29.76 15.51
N GLN A 85 37.70 -28.52 15.29
CA GLN A 85 38.07 -27.37 16.13
C GLN A 85 36.98 -26.99 17.16
N LEU A 86 35.79 -27.61 17.10
CA LEU A 86 34.67 -27.22 17.93
C LEU A 86 34.92 -27.58 19.40
N SER A 87 34.93 -26.55 20.26
CA SER A 87 35.33 -26.66 21.66
C SER A 87 34.17 -26.69 22.66
N THR A 88 33.02 -26.14 22.28
CA THR A 88 31.79 -26.03 23.10
C THR A 88 30.55 -26.01 22.21
N THR A 89 29.41 -26.41 22.77
CA THR A 89 28.07 -26.27 22.16
C THR A 89 27.27 -25.10 22.73
N ALA A 90 27.78 -24.41 23.76
CA ALA A 90 27.03 -23.50 24.66
C ALA A 90 26.12 -22.48 23.96
N GLN A 91 26.48 -22.03 22.75
CA GLN A 91 25.66 -21.12 21.95
C GLN A 91 24.25 -21.64 21.67
N LEU A 92 24.03 -22.96 21.51
CA LEU A 92 22.69 -23.54 21.24
C LEU A 92 21.64 -23.30 22.33
N SER A 93 22.02 -22.72 23.47
CA SER A 93 21.10 -22.17 24.47
C SER A 93 21.70 -20.98 25.22
N ALA A 94 22.50 -20.14 24.54
CA ALA A 94 23.16 -19.00 25.18
C ALA A 94 22.16 -17.92 25.65
N ASN A 95 21.18 -17.56 24.82
CA ASN A 95 20.23 -16.49 25.14
C ASN A 95 18.88 -17.01 25.67
N VAL A 96 18.74 -18.32 25.91
CA VAL A 96 17.54 -18.93 26.48
C VAL A 96 17.65 -18.91 28.02
N PRO A 97 16.69 -18.32 28.77
CA PRO A 97 16.77 -18.21 30.23
C PRO A 97 16.93 -19.57 30.92
N PRO A 98 17.75 -19.68 31.99
CA PRO A 98 17.93 -20.92 32.75
C PRO A 98 16.60 -21.50 33.26
N ASP A 99 15.72 -20.61 33.74
CA ASP A 99 14.43 -20.96 34.35
C ASP A 99 13.28 -21.11 33.32
N SER A 100 13.60 -21.15 32.02
CA SER A 100 12.57 -21.28 30.99
C SER A 100 11.95 -22.69 30.99
N ALA A 101 10.63 -22.77 31.13
CA ALA A 101 9.89 -24.03 31.02
C ALA A 101 9.82 -24.59 29.57
N HIS A 102 10.55 -23.99 28.63
CA HIS A 102 10.54 -24.32 27.21
C HIS A 102 11.58 -25.40 26.90
N PHE A 103 11.26 -26.65 27.25
CA PHE A 103 12.08 -27.80 26.94
C PHE A 103 11.85 -28.32 25.51
N LEU A 104 12.90 -28.88 24.92
CA LEU A 104 12.89 -29.52 23.61
C LEU A 104 12.71 -31.04 23.75
N SER A 105 11.83 -31.60 22.93
CA SER A 105 11.67 -33.03 22.72
C SER A 105 12.17 -33.39 21.33
N LEU A 106 13.27 -34.15 21.25
CA LEU A 106 13.93 -34.52 20.00
C LEU A 106 13.74 -36.00 19.68
N THR A 107 13.98 -36.40 18.44
CA THR A 107 14.01 -37.83 18.06
C THR A 107 15.43 -38.38 18.15
N ASN A 108 16.41 -37.76 17.50
CA ASN A 108 17.82 -38.18 17.60
C ASN A 108 18.77 -37.01 17.89
N VAL A 109 19.81 -37.29 18.69
CA VAL A 109 20.87 -36.35 19.06
C VAL A 109 22.23 -37.04 18.87
N GLY A 110 22.96 -36.66 17.83
CA GLY A 110 24.29 -37.21 17.53
C GLY A 110 25.41 -36.21 17.80
N VAL A 111 26.32 -36.53 18.73
CA VAL A 111 27.52 -35.72 19.01
C VAL A 111 28.76 -36.60 18.88
N ARG A 112 29.41 -36.58 17.71
CA ARG A 112 30.42 -37.61 17.34
C ARG A 112 31.63 -37.03 16.60
N SER A 113 32.82 -37.58 16.84
CA SER A 113 34.06 -37.15 16.16
C SER A 113 34.41 -35.66 16.33
N ASN A 114 34.06 -35.04 17.46
CA ASN A 114 34.45 -33.66 17.79
C ASN A 114 35.57 -33.70 18.87
N PRO A 115 36.86 -33.92 18.49
CA PRO A 115 37.93 -34.26 19.43
C PRO A 115 38.33 -33.15 20.42
N LEU A 116 38.00 -31.88 20.15
CA LEU A 116 38.26 -30.75 21.06
C LEU A 116 37.04 -30.33 21.90
N LEU A 117 35.88 -30.97 21.71
CA LEU A 117 34.63 -30.59 22.37
C LEU A 117 34.65 -31.02 23.85
N ARG A 118 34.68 -30.03 24.75
CA ARG A 118 34.84 -30.24 26.21
C ARG A 118 33.54 -30.29 26.99
N TYR A 119 32.55 -29.48 26.57
CA TYR A 119 31.32 -29.21 27.31
C TYR A 119 30.10 -29.29 26.40
N LEU A 120 29.03 -29.90 26.91
CA LEU A 120 27.75 -30.07 26.19
C LEU A 120 26.64 -29.12 26.68
N SER A 121 26.95 -28.14 27.54
CA SER A 121 25.99 -27.24 28.19
C SER A 121 25.06 -26.42 27.27
N GLY A 122 25.31 -26.40 25.96
CA GLY A 122 24.35 -25.88 24.97
C GLY A 122 23.09 -26.73 24.82
N LEU A 123 23.14 -28.01 25.23
CA LEU A 123 22.08 -29.00 25.05
C LEU A 123 21.06 -29.04 26.21
N ARG A 124 21.27 -28.26 27.28
CA ARG A 124 20.51 -28.30 28.55
C ARG A 124 19.00 -28.12 28.45
N LEU A 125 18.49 -27.68 27.30
CA LEU A 125 17.06 -27.51 27.02
C LEU A 125 16.36 -28.83 26.66
N ILE A 126 17.09 -29.92 26.38
CA ILE A 126 16.51 -31.18 25.93
C ILE A 126 16.05 -32.00 27.13
N ASN A 127 14.73 -32.19 27.29
CA ASN A 127 14.18 -33.03 28.36
C ASN A 127 13.82 -34.46 27.91
N THR A 128 13.62 -34.67 26.61
CA THR A 128 13.11 -35.92 26.03
C THR A 128 13.81 -36.23 24.72
N ILE A 129 14.29 -37.47 24.55
CA ILE A 129 14.82 -37.98 23.29
C ILE A 129 14.07 -39.28 22.95
N THR A 130 13.13 -39.23 22.01
CA THR A 130 12.26 -40.39 21.68
C THR A 130 12.93 -41.45 20.79
N GLY A 131 14.24 -41.32 20.56
CA GLY A 131 15.08 -42.21 19.77
C GLY A 131 16.51 -42.24 20.32
N LEU A 132 17.51 -41.98 19.47
CA LEU A 132 18.92 -42.20 19.78
C LEU A 132 19.67 -40.94 20.23
N LEU A 133 20.15 -40.92 21.47
CA LEU A 133 21.26 -40.08 21.92
C LEU A 133 22.58 -40.84 21.72
N TYR A 134 23.43 -40.39 20.79
CA TYR A 134 24.71 -41.05 20.48
C TYR A 134 25.88 -40.07 20.65
N ILE A 135 26.62 -40.26 21.74
CA ILE A 135 27.81 -39.48 22.10
C ILE A 135 29.06 -40.34 21.86
N GLN A 136 29.90 -39.92 20.90
CA GLN A 136 31.13 -40.62 20.51
C GLN A 136 32.25 -39.62 20.18
N ASN A 137 32.75 -38.91 21.19
CA ASN A 137 33.89 -38.00 21.08
C ASN A 137 35.19 -38.63 21.60
N GLY A 138 36.31 -37.97 21.31
CA GLY A 138 37.65 -38.33 21.80
C GLY A 138 38.03 -37.61 23.10
N ASP A 139 39.34 -37.48 23.32
CA ASP A 139 39.96 -37.18 24.62
C ASP A 139 39.56 -35.89 25.35
N SER A 140 38.87 -34.93 24.71
CA SER A 140 38.56 -33.64 25.37
C SER A 140 37.25 -33.62 26.16
N LEU A 141 36.32 -34.55 25.92
CA LEU A 141 35.00 -34.50 26.56
C LEU A 141 35.11 -34.93 28.03
N ALA A 142 34.99 -33.95 28.94
CA ALA A 142 35.21 -34.13 30.37
C ALA A 142 33.92 -33.98 31.20
N ASP A 143 32.85 -33.47 30.60
CA ASP A 143 31.61 -33.10 31.29
C ASP A 143 30.37 -33.31 30.38
N LEU A 144 29.30 -33.82 30.98
CA LEU A 144 28.01 -34.11 30.34
C LEU A 144 26.86 -33.23 30.85
N SER A 145 27.16 -32.12 31.53
CA SER A 145 26.24 -31.08 32.05
C SER A 145 25.26 -30.43 31.04
N GLY A 146 25.18 -30.93 29.80
CA GLY A 146 24.15 -30.59 28.83
C GLY A 146 22.92 -31.50 28.84
N PHE A 147 22.89 -32.53 29.69
CA PHE A 147 21.76 -33.47 29.81
C PHE A 147 21.19 -33.53 31.23
N ASP A 148 21.52 -32.52 32.04
CA ASP A 148 21.07 -32.35 33.43
C ASP A 148 19.54 -32.28 33.57
N ASN A 149 18.83 -31.83 32.53
CA ASN A 149 17.37 -31.82 32.43
C ASN A 149 16.77 -33.01 31.65
N LEU A 150 17.58 -33.98 31.17
CA LEU A 150 17.11 -35.11 30.37
C LEU A 150 16.36 -36.13 31.26
N VAL A 151 15.04 -36.24 31.09
CA VAL A 151 14.16 -37.12 31.88
C VAL A 151 13.96 -38.49 31.21
N HIS A 152 13.94 -38.53 29.87
CA HIS A 152 13.70 -39.75 29.09
C HIS A 152 14.57 -39.83 27.83
N VAL A 153 15.11 -41.02 27.53
CA VAL A 153 15.80 -41.34 26.28
C VAL A 153 15.50 -42.77 25.82
N ASP A 154 14.99 -43.00 24.60
CA ASP A 154 14.75 -44.39 24.15
C ASP A 154 16.06 -45.19 24.08
N SER A 155 17.10 -44.64 23.44
CA SER A 155 18.41 -45.30 23.34
C SER A 155 19.57 -44.34 23.59
N LEU A 156 20.33 -44.56 24.67
CA LEU A 156 21.61 -43.89 24.90
C LEU A 156 22.77 -44.76 24.44
N VAL A 157 23.69 -44.19 23.66
CA VAL A 157 25.00 -44.77 23.35
C VAL A 157 26.10 -43.78 23.77
N LEU A 158 26.84 -44.14 24.83
CA LEU A 158 27.99 -43.40 25.34
C LEU A 158 29.27 -44.20 25.05
N ALA A 159 30.03 -43.73 24.06
CA ALA A 159 31.18 -44.42 23.50
C ALA A 159 32.42 -43.50 23.39
N LEU A 160 32.94 -43.02 24.51
CA LEU A 160 34.06 -42.07 24.52
C LEU A 160 35.40 -42.80 24.51
N LEU A 161 36.07 -42.77 23.36
CA LEU A 161 37.31 -43.51 23.07
C LEU A 161 38.58 -42.93 23.76
N GLY A 162 38.42 -42.12 24.81
CA GLY A 162 39.49 -41.25 25.32
C GLY A 162 39.48 -40.99 26.82
N ASP A 163 40.45 -40.19 27.26
CA ASP A 163 40.98 -40.22 28.63
C ASP A 163 40.58 -39.03 29.54
N SER A 164 39.48 -38.31 29.26
CA SER A 164 38.99 -37.22 30.15
C SER A 164 37.69 -37.51 30.92
N LEU A 165 36.77 -38.35 30.42
CA LEU A 165 35.51 -38.55 31.15
C LEU A 165 35.69 -39.53 32.32
N THR A 166 35.59 -38.99 33.54
CA THR A 166 35.62 -39.74 34.80
C THR A 166 34.24 -39.85 35.47
N ASP A 167 33.27 -39.02 35.06
CA ASP A 167 31.95 -38.88 35.69
C ASP A 167 30.85 -38.74 34.63
N ILE A 168 29.68 -39.35 34.89
CA ILE A 168 28.46 -39.29 34.07
C ILE A 168 27.27 -38.65 34.82
N SER A 169 27.54 -37.92 35.91
CA SER A 169 26.54 -37.21 36.73
C SER A 169 25.60 -36.28 35.96
N GLY A 170 26.01 -35.84 34.76
CA GLY A 170 25.18 -35.10 33.81
C GLY A 170 23.86 -35.78 33.42
N PHE A 171 23.68 -37.09 33.68
CA PHE A 171 22.38 -37.78 33.49
C PHE A 171 21.49 -37.86 34.74
N SER A 172 21.83 -37.15 35.84
CA SER A 172 21.17 -37.29 37.16
C SER A 172 19.65 -37.08 37.22
N SER A 173 19.03 -36.50 36.19
CA SER A 173 17.56 -36.37 36.07
C SER A 173 16.89 -37.47 35.23
N LEU A 174 17.64 -38.43 34.70
CA LEU A 174 17.10 -39.47 33.83
C LEU A 174 16.27 -40.48 34.63
N HIS A 175 14.97 -40.55 34.35
CA HIS A 175 14.02 -41.43 35.03
C HIS A 175 13.75 -42.73 34.27
N SER A 176 13.91 -42.73 32.94
CA SER A 176 13.61 -43.90 32.11
C SER A 176 14.41 -43.96 30.81
N ALA A 177 14.77 -45.17 30.38
CA ALA A 177 15.35 -45.41 29.07
C ALA A 177 15.03 -46.82 28.52
N SER A 178 14.87 -46.98 27.20
CA SER A 178 14.65 -48.33 26.61
C SER A 178 15.97 -49.09 26.41
N ARG A 179 17.09 -48.41 26.15
CA ARG A 179 18.42 -49.03 26.01
C ARG A 179 19.53 -48.10 26.47
N LEU A 180 20.47 -48.63 27.26
CA LEU A 180 21.70 -47.94 27.65
C LEU A 180 22.94 -48.74 27.21
N TYR A 181 23.82 -48.11 26.43
CA TYR A 181 25.07 -48.68 25.95
C TYR A 181 26.26 -47.82 26.45
N ILE A 182 27.08 -48.36 27.34
CA ILE A 182 28.22 -47.65 27.94
C ILE A 182 29.50 -48.42 27.62
N THR A 183 30.30 -47.92 26.68
CA THR A 183 31.43 -48.70 26.15
C THR A 183 32.69 -47.90 25.83
N ARG A 184 33.86 -48.51 26.03
CA ARG A 184 35.20 -47.96 25.70
C ARG A 184 35.61 -46.71 26.46
N ASN A 185 34.90 -46.36 27.54
CA ASN A 185 35.23 -45.20 28.36
C ASN A 185 36.43 -45.55 29.26
N ASN A 186 37.63 -45.10 28.88
CA ASN A 186 38.89 -45.53 29.48
C ASN A 186 39.06 -45.13 30.96
N LYS A 187 38.43 -44.03 31.38
CA LYS A 187 38.64 -43.39 32.70
C LYS A 187 37.41 -43.37 33.60
N LEU A 188 36.31 -43.99 33.16
CA LEU A 188 35.08 -44.08 33.94
C LEU A 188 35.28 -45.13 35.05
N GLU A 189 35.56 -44.67 36.28
CA GLU A 189 35.79 -45.54 37.44
C GLU A 189 34.48 -46.05 38.06
N VAL A 190 33.43 -45.23 38.04
CA VAL A 190 32.11 -45.56 38.63
C VAL A 190 30.99 -45.12 37.67
N ILE A 191 29.94 -45.93 37.54
CA ILE A 191 28.67 -45.49 36.94
C ILE A 191 27.96 -44.58 37.95
N SER A 192 28.12 -43.26 37.80
CA SER A 192 27.31 -42.25 38.49
C SER A 192 26.03 -41.95 37.68
N GLY A 193 25.34 -40.84 37.97
CA GLY A 193 24.35 -40.23 37.07
C GLY A 193 23.00 -40.93 36.90
N PHE A 194 22.85 -42.23 37.13
CA PHE A 194 21.56 -42.94 36.94
C PHE A 194 20.73 -43.09 38.22
N GLN A 195 20.98 -42.30 39.27
CA GLN A 195 20.36 -42.49 40.59
C GLN A 195 18.82 -42.31 40.60
N ARG A 196 18.25 -41.68 39.56
CA ARG A 196 16.79 -41.54 39.37
C ARG A 196 16.19 -42.53 38.35
N LEU A 197 17.02 -43.34 37.68
CA LEU A 197 16.60 -44.24 36.62
C LEU A 197 15.79 -45.39 37.21
N ARG A 198 14.46 -45.35 37.05
CA ARG A 198 13.54 -46.38 37.58
C ARG A 198 13.23 -47.46 36.55
N TYR A 199 13.12 -47.07 35.29
CA TYR A 199 12.68 -47.95 34.21
C TYR A 199 13.78 -48.09 33.16
N LEU A 200 14.23 -49.32 32.93
CA LEU A 200 15.17 -49.66 31.87
C LEU A 200 14.57 -50.75 30.98
N GLY A 201 14.77 -50.66 29.66
CA GLY A 201 14.69 -51.84 28.81
C GLY A 201 15.95 -52.69 28.98
N GLY A 202 16.99 -52.43 28.17
CA GLY A 202 18.24 -53.21 28.17
C GLY A 202 19.49 -52.41 28.52
N LEU A 203 20.51 -53.10 29.02
CA LEU A 203 21.80 -52.52 29.42
C LEU A 203 22.96 -53.29 28.80
N LEU A 204 23.95 -52.59 28.23
CA LEU A 204 25.25 -53.15 27.88
C LEU A 204 26.37 -52.24 28.40
N ILE A 205 27.10 -52.71 29.41
CA ILE A 205 28.32 -52.06 29.92
C ILE A 205 29.51 -52.91 29.51
N THR A 206 30.35 -52.41 28.59
CA THR A 206 31.46 -53.23 28.08
C THR A 206 32.70 -52.48 27.62
N GLN A 207 33.88 -53.06 27.86
CA GLN A 207 35.19 -52.51 27.47
C GLN A 207 35.52 -51.20 28.20
N ASN A 208 35.10 -51.04 29.46
CA ASN A 208 35.45 -49.87 30.30
C ASN A 208 36.56 -50.31 31.29
N PRO A 209 37.86 -50.08 30.99
CA PRO A 209 38.98 -50.75 31.65
C PRO A 209 39.31 -50.26 33.07
N GLN A 210 38.79 -49.11 33.51
CA GLN A 210 38.95 -48.61 34.88
C GLN A 210 37.69 -48.74 35.75
N LEU A 211 36.60 -49.28 35.20
CA LEU A 211 35.35 -49.40 35.93
C LEU A 211 35.47 -50.41 37.08
N VAL A 212 35.30 -49.90 38.31
CA VAL A 212 35.37 -50.67 39.57
C VAL A 212 34.01 -50.83 40.24
N ALA A 213 33.03 -49.96 39.96
CA ALA A 213 31.69 -50.00 40.56
C ALA A 213 30.59 -49.51 39.60
N VAL A 214 29.35 -49.93 39.85
CA VAL A 214 28.16 -49.61 39.03
C VAL A 214 27.04 -48.91 39.82
N ASP A 215 27.42 -48.28 40.93
CA ASP A 215 26.53 -47.92 42.04
C ASP A 215 25.33 -47.05 41.66
N GLY A 216 25.47 -46.16 40.67
CA GLY A 216 24.40 -45.28 40.21
C GLY A 216 23.15 -46.01 39.67
N LEU A 217 23.23 -47.32 39.42
CA LEU A 217 22.09 -48.15 39.01
C LEU A 217 21.21 -48.62 40.19
N TYR A 218 21.54 -48.31 41.44
CA TYR A 218 20.81 -48.78 42.64
C TYR A 218 19.31 -48.41 42.66
N GLY A 219 18.93 -47.34 41.96
CA GLY A 219 17.55 -46.84 41.92
C GLY A 219 16.62 -47.62 41.00
N LEU A 220 17.13 -48.62 40.26
CA LEU A 220 16.38 -49.30 39.21
C LEU A 220 15.25 -50.19 39.77
N GLU A 221 14.02 -49.94 39.33
CA GLU A 221 12.82 -50.67 39.76
C GLU A 221 12.42 -51.77 38.77
N ARG A 222 12.75 -51.59 37.47
CA ARG A 222 12.35 -52.53 36.41
C ARG A 222 13.34 -52.58 35.25
N ALA A 223 13.65 -53.80 34.80
CA ALA A 223 14.38 -54.10 33.57
C ALA A 223 13.53 -54.99 32.64
N ASP A 224 13.20 -54.51 31.43
CA ASP A 224 12.32 -55.22 30.48
C ASP A 224 13.08 -56.04 29.41
N LEU A 225 14.38 -55.82 29.24
CA LEU A 225 15.24 -56.54 28.30
C LEU A 225 16.54 -56.99 29.00
N ARG A 226 17.43 -57.61 28.22
CA ARG A 226 18.70 -58.17 28.68
C ARG A 226 19.66 -57.12 29.27
N ILE A 227 20.33 -57.50 30.35
CA ILE A 227 21.45 -56.79 30.98
C ILE A 227 22.74 -57.60 30.77
N ASP A 228 23.73 -56.99 30.10
CA ASP A 228 25.06 -57.54 29.86
C ASP A 228 26.13 -56.64 30.49
N ILE A 229 26.99 -57.20 31.33
CA ILE A 229 28.16 -56.52 31.91
C ILE A 229 29.38 -57.40 31.68
N ILE A 230 30.15 -57.08 30.63
CA ILE A 230 31.18 -57.96 30.03
C ILE A 230 32.43 -57.15 29.63
N ASP A 231 33.62 -57.75 29.67
CA ASP A 231 34.90 -57.07 29.34
C ASP A 231 35.21 -55.81 30.18
N ASN A 232 34.86 -55.78 31.47
CA ASN A 232 35.23 -54.71 32.41
C ASN A 232 36.19 -55.27 33.48
N PRO A 233 37.53 -55.27 33.24
CA PRO A 233 38.49 -56.13 33.92
C PRO A 233 38.84 -55.79 35.39
N LEU A 234 38.46 -54.61 35.90
CA LEU A 234 38.64 -54.25 37.31
C LEU A 234 37.38 -54.43 38.18
N LEU A 235 36.24 -54.73 37.55
CA LEU A 235 34.97 -54.95 38.23
C LEU A 235 35.01 -56.29 38.99
N CYS A 236 35.21 -56.22 40.30
CA CYS A 236 35.14 -57.35 41.21
C CYS A 236 33.72 -57.47 41.78
N TYR A 237 33.24 -58.69 42.07
CA TYR A 237 31.87 -58.90 42.57
C TYR A 237 31.58 -58.05 43.83
N SER A 238 30.35 -57.59 44.05
CA SER A 238 29.07 -58.14 43.58
C SER A 238 28.03 -57.07 43.20
N LEU A 239 26.94 -57.49 42.56
CA LEU A 239 25.74 -56.68 42.25
C LEU A 239 24.87 -56.42 43.49
N ASP A 240 25.45 -56.29 44.69
CA ASP A 240 24.69 -56.21 45.95
C ASP A 240 23.84 -54.92 46.03
N SER A 241 24.19 -53.90 45.24
CA SER A 241 23.42 -52.66 45.03
C SER A 241 22.26 -52.80 44.03
N LEU A 242 22.19 -53.90 43.27
CA LEU A 242 21.10 -54.28 42.36
C LEU A 242 20.39 -55.51 42.94
N SER A 243 19.70 -55.27 44.06
CA SER A 243 19.22 -56.28 45.03
C SER A 243 18.36 -57.44 44.46
N ASP A 244 18.29 -58.52 45.24
CA ASP A 244 17.55 -59.76 44.91
C ASP A 244 16.09 -59.57 44.45
N GLU A 245 15.40 -58.49 44.84
CA GLU A 245 14.03 -58.18 44.40
C GLU A 245 13.90 -58.05 42.87
N LEU A 246 14.89 -57.44 42.20
CA LEU A 246 14.92 -57.29 40.73
C LEU A 246 14.91 -58.65 40.01
N PHE A 247 15.46 -59.69 40.64
CA PHE A 247 15.60 -61.02 40.05
C PHE A 247 14.36 -61.91 40.19
N TRP A 248 13.34 -61.52 40.96
CA TRP A 248 12.13 -62.33 41.18
C TRP A 248 10.84 -61.81 40.52
N GLN A 249 10.82 -60.57 40.01
CA GLN A 249 9.62 -60.00 39.36
C GLN A 249 9.58 -60.17 37.82
N SER A 250 10.63 -60.74 37.22
CA SER A 250 10.74 -61.06 35.79
C SER A 250 9.83 -62.23 35.36
N ARG A 251 8.51 -61.98 35.28
CA ARG A 251 7.52 -62.95 34.80
C ARG A 251 7.70 -63.32 33.33
N ILE A 252 8.46 -64.39 33.07
CA ILE A 252 8.31 -65.33 31.95
C ILE A 252 7.96 -64.65 30.61
N GLY A 253 8.91 -63.84 30.13
CA GLY A 253 9.19 -63.70 28.70
C GLY A 253 10.50 -64.43 28.42
N GLU A 254 10.59 -65.21 27.35
CA GLU A 254 11.81 -65.97 27.03
C GLU A 254 12.95 -65.01 26.60
N GLU A 255 14.21 -65.42 26.86
CA GLU A 255 15.48 -64.71 26.55
C GLU A 255 15.96 -63.55 27.46
N GLY A 256 15.31 -63.31 28.61
CA GLY A 256 15.79 -62.37 29.64
C GLY A 256 17.03 -62.82 30.44
N ILE A 257 18.14 -63.19 29.78
CA ILE A 257 19.36 -63.70 30.44
C ILE A 257 20.27 -62.54 30.87
N VAL A 258 20.46 -62.33 32.18
CA VAL A 258 21.52 -61.46 32.71
C VAL A 258 22.88 -62.17 32.60
N MET A 259 23.80 -61.66 31.79
CA MET A 259 25.17 -62.19 31.71
C MET A 259 26.22 -61.20 32.21
N VAL A 260 26.54 -61.30 33.51
CA VAL A 260 27.83 -60.85 34.04
C VAL A 260 28.88 -61.89 33.66
N SER A 261 29.91 -61.50 32.89
CA SER A 261 30.96 -62.43 32.44
C SER A 261 32.24 -62.32 33.27
N PRO A 262 32.53 -63.25 34.20
CA PRO A 262 33.74 -63.17 35.01
C PRO A 262 34.99 -63.71 34.31
N LYS A 263 35.99 -62.84 34.13
CA LYS A 263 37.43 -63.13 34.04
C LYS A 263 38.21 -61.82 34.18
N PRO A 264 39.04 -61.68 35.22
CA PRO A 264 40.42 -62.16 35.10
C PRO A 264 40.74 -63.48 35.84
N THR A 265 42.03 -63.81 35.92
CA THR A 265 42.58 -65.02 36.55
C THR A 265 42.41 -65.03 38.09
N ALA A 266 42.23 -66.23 38.65
CA ALA A 266 41.82 -66.44 40.04
C ALA A 266 42.81 -65.99 41.14
N ASP A 267 44.05 -65.63 40.80
CA ASP A 267 45.10 -65.32 41.78
C ASP A 267 44.85 -64.04 42.62
N ARG A 268 44.03 -63.10 42.12
CA ARG A 268 43.68 -61.86 42.87
C ARG A 268 42.39 -61.96 43.71
N CYS A 269 41.64 -63.05 43.60
CA CYS A 269 40.45 -63.34 44.44
C CYS A 269 40.73 -64.52 45.39
N SER A 270 41.97 -64.63 45.88
CA SER A 270 42.53 -65.86 46.43
C SER A 270 42.20 -66.13 47.92
N THR A 271 42.04 -67.43 48.21
CA THR A 271 41.76 -68.11 49.50
C THR A 271 41.79 -67.31 50.81
N ARG A 272 40.68 -67.39 51.56
CA ARG A 272 40.40 -66.64 52.80
C ARG A 272 40.94 -67.32 54.09
N THR A 273 42.24 -67.21 54.37
CA THR A 273 42.83 -67.55 55.69
C THR A 273 43.29 -66.34 56.49
N CYS A 274 43.30 -66.44 57.82
CA CYS A 274 44.04 -65.53 58.71
C CYS A 274 45.56 -65.72 58.58
N THR A 275 46.08 -65.32 57.42
CA THR A 275 47.50 -65.24 57.06
C THR A 275 47.84 -63.78 56.74
N HIS A 276 49.12 -63.40 56.69
CA HIS A 276 49.50 -62.00 56.47
C HIS A 276 49.58 -61.67 54.96
N PRO A 277 49.02 -60.55 54.46
CA PRO A 277 48.23 -59.53 55.17
C PRO A 277 46.85 -60.07 55.59
N THR A 278 46.44 -59.75 56.81
CA THR A 278 45.18 -60.28 57.38
C THR A 278 43.96 -59.77 56.61
N PRO A 279 42.95 -60.61 56.36
CA PRO A 279 41.73 -60.21 55.66
C PRO A 279 40.77 -59.40 56.54
N CYS A 280 41.07 -59.22 57.83
CA CYS A 280 40.40 -58.24 58.67
C CYS A 280 41.11 -56.89 58.56
N LEU A 281 40.38 -55.88 58.09
CA LEU A 281 40.80 -54.49 58.04
C LEU A 281 40.58 -53.81 59.41
N ASN A 282 41.04 -52.56 59.54
CA ASN A 282 40.74 -51.69 60.68
C ASN A 282 41.05 -52.30 62.06
N ASN A 283 42.14 -53.08 62.15
CA ASN A 283 42.56 -53.84 63.34
C ASN A 283 41.51 -54.84 63.87
N GLY A 284 40.61 -55.33 63.01
CA GLY A 284 39.73 -56.47 63.32
C GLY A 284 40.52 -57.74 63.67
N ASN A 285 40.10 -58.45 64.71
CA ASN A 285 40.78 -59.65 65.18
C ASN A 285 40.36 -60.86 64.33
N CYS A 286 41.31 -61.46 63.60
CA CYS A 286 41.07 -62.58 62.69
C CYS A 286 41.17 -63.93 63.41
N THR A 287 40.14 -64.78 63.25
CA THR A 287 40.15 -66.17 63.74
C THR A 287 39.78 -67.15 62.63
N ASN A 288 40.60 -68.19 62.40
CA ASN A 288 40.26 -69.26 61.45
C ASN A 288 39.22 -70.22 62.07
N THR A 289 38.22 -70.62 61.29
CA THR A 289 37.20 -71.60 61.72
C THR A 289 37.33 -72.93 60.98
N THR A 290 37.28 -74.04 61.72
CA THR A 290 37.30 -75.41 61.17
C THR A 290 35.99 -76.13 61.51
N LEU A 291 34.98 -75.98 60.65
CA LEU A 291 33.77 -76.82 60.67
C LEU A 291 34.01 -78.11 59.87
N PRO A 292 33.41 -79.27 60.23
CA PRO A 292 33.84 -80.56 59.66
C PRO A 292 33.39 -80.88 58.23
N ASP A 293 32.50 -80.08 57.63
CA ASP A 293 31.60 -80.56 56.57
C ASP A 293 31.51 -79.63 55.32
N ILE A 294 32.41 -78.64 55.19
CA ILE A 294 32.51 -77.76 54.00
C ILE A 294 33.98 -77.59 53.60
N THR A 295 34.24 -77.55 52.29
CA THR A 295 35.60 -77.44 51.74
C THR A 295 36.19 -76.04 51.87
N ALA A 296 37.40 -75.97 52.43
CA ALA A 296 38.34 -74.83 52.47
C ALA A 296 37.99 -73.67 53.42
N ASN A 297 38.72 -73.65 54.55
CA ASN A 297 39.09 -72.50 55.40
C ASN A 297 38.26 -71.21 55.27
N GLU A 298 37.41 -70.95 56.26
CA GLU A 298 36.83 -69.63 56.50
C GLU A 298 37.53 -68.92 57.68
N PHE A 299 37.45 -67.59 57.69
CA PHE A 299 37.80 -66.78 58.85
C PHE A 299 36.57 -66.04 59.39
N VAL A 300 36.62 -65.71 60.68
CA VAL A 300 35.72 -64.77 61.34
C VAL A 300 36.52 -63.58 61.84
N CYS A 301 36.18 -62.39 61.36
CA CYS A 301 36.72 -61.13 61.85
C CYS A 301 35.87 -60.58 63.01
N ARG A 302 36.50 -60.26 64.13
CA ARG A 302 35.85 -59.62 65.28
C ARG A 302 36.30 -58.16 65.38
N CYS A 303 35.41 -57.25 65.03
CA CYS A 303 35.73 -55.84 64.80
C CYS A 303 35.81 -55.02 66.09
N PRO A 304 36.57 -53.90 66.10
CA PRO A 304 36.46 -52.87 67.13
C PRO A 304 35.07 -52.20 67.09
N ALA A 305 34.71 -51.48 68.14
CA ALA A 305 33.37 -50.88 68.33
C ALA A 305 32.92 -49.91 67.22
N ASN A 306 33.83 -49.46 66.35
CA ASN A 306 33.60 -48.47 65.30
C ASN A 306 33.64 -49.08 63.88
N PHE A 307 33.69 -50.40 63.74
CA PHE A 307 33.81 -51.09 62.44
C PHE A 307 32.97 -52.36 62.38
N PHE A 308 32.51 -52.75 61.19
CA PHE A 308 31.66 -53.92 60.95
C PHE A 308 31.78 -54.46 59.51
N GLY A 309 30.93 -55.42 59.16
CA GLY A 309 31.06 -56.23 57.94
C GLY A 309 32.01 -57.42 58.11
N VAL A 310 31.93 -58.38 57.18
CA VAL A 310 32.61 -59.69 57.27
C VAL A 310 34.14 -59.63 57.39
N GLY A 311 34.76 -58.54 56.94
CA GLY A 311 36.20 -58.25 57.04
C GLY A 311 36.53 -57.03 57.90
N CYS A 312 35.58 -56.53 58.72
CA CYS A 312 35.68 -55.23 59.40
C CYS A 312 35.98 -54.06 58.45
N GLN A 313 35.55 -54.17 57.19
CA GLN A 313 35.85 -53.22 56.13
C GLN A 313 34.98 -51.97 56.20
N ASN A 314 33.78 -52.07 56.80
CA ASN A 314 32.85 -50.95 56.94
C ASN A 314 33.11 -50.21 58.25
N ILE A 315 32.96 -48.89 58.24
CA ILE A 315 33.09 -48.03 59.42
C ILE A 315 31.68 -47.67 59.93
N ASP A 316 31.44 -47.81 61.24
CA ASP A 316 30.27 -47.21 61.88
C ASP A 316 30.50 -45.68 61.93
N VAL A 317 29.95 -45.00 60.91
CA VAL A 317 30.12 -43.55 60.75
C VAL A 317 29.60 -42.78 61.96
N CYS A 318 28.49 -43.22 62.56
CA CYS A 318 27.90 -42.59 63.72
C CYS A 318 28.81 -42.68 64.96
N SER A 319 29.35 -43.86 65.26
CA SER A 319 30.24 -44.07 66.40
C SER A 319 31.68 -43.55 66.17
N ALA A 320 32.12 -43.46 64.92
CA ALA A 320 33.49 -43.09 64.57
C ALA A 320 33.72 -41.60 64.29
N LEU A 321 32.77 -40.95 63.62
CA LEU A 321 32.96 -39.60 63.07
C LEU A 321 31.95 -38.57 63.59
N GLN A 322 30.86 -39.01 64.25
CA GLN A 322 29.78 -38.14 64.76
C GLN A 322 29.32 -37.10 63.71
N PRO A 323 28.89 -37.53 62.50
CA PRO A 323 28.66 -36.63 61.37
C PRO A 323 27.52 -35.63 61.62
N CYS A 324 26.54 -35.97 62.46
CA CYS A 324 25.37 -35.14 62.70
C CYS A 324 25.71 -33.88 63.53
N GLN A 325 25.59 -32.73 62.88
CA GLN A 325 25.79 -31.41 63.45
C GLN A 325 24.51 -30.91 64.14
N ASN A 326 24.59 -29.75 64.80
CA ASN A 326 23.44 -29.04 65.40
C ASN A 326 22.52 -29.87 66.30
N GLY A 327 23.04 -30.93 66.94
CA GLY A 327 22.26 -31.82 67.82
C GLY A 327 21.37 -32.84 67.10
N GLY A 328 21.58 -33.09 65.80
CA GLY A 328 20.94 -34.19 65.08
C GLY A 328 21.34 -35.56 65.64
N ASN A 329 20.41 -36.51 65.68
CA ASN A 329 20.64 -37.84 66.21
C ASN A 329 20.98 -38.84 65.09
N CYS A 330 22.11 -39.52 65.21
CA CYS A 330 22.69 -40.37 64.15
C CYS A 330 22.18 -41.82 64.24
N THR A 331 21.72 -42.36 63.10
CA THR A 331 21.45 -43.80 62.93
C THR A 331 22.14 -44.30 61.67
N VAL A 332 22.89 -45.41 61.76
CA VAL A 332 23.41 -46.11 60.56
C VAL A 332 22.29 -46.89 59.88
N ASP A 333 22.33 -46.95 58.55
CA ASP A 333 21.47 -47.89 57.80
C ASP A 333 22.06 -49.31 57.94
N LEU A 334 21.20 -50.28 58.23
CA LEU A 334 21.58 -51.70 58.36
C LEU A 334 21.79 -52.39 57.01
N LEU A 335 21.31 -51.80 55.92
CA LEU A 335 21.50 -52.25 54.54
C LEU A 335 22.69 -51.54 53.85
N SER A 336 22.99 -50.30 54.26
CA SER A 336 24.07 -49.48 53.68
C SER A 336 25.12 -49.08 54.74
N PRO A 337 26.12 -49.94 55.04
CA PRO A 337 27.02 -49.76 56.18
C PRO A 337 27.84 -48.47 56.26
N SER A 338 28.10 -47.81 55.14
CA SER A 338 28.79 -46.52 55.04
C SER A 338 27.85 -45.31 55.05
N GLN A 339 26.54 -45.55 55.10
CA GLN A 339 25.49 -44.54 55.00
C GLN A 339 24.89 -44.29 56.38
N PHE A 340 24.88 -43.04 56.79
CA PHE A 340 24.26 -42.57 58.02
C PHE A 340 23.04 -41.72 57.69
N VAL A 341 22.05 -41.77 58.57
CA VAL A 341 20.86 -40.91 58.54
C VAL A 341 20.89 -40.06 59.80
N CYS A 342 21.01 -38.74 59.63
CA CYS A 342 20.86 -37.82 60.74
C CYS A 342 19.39 -37.41 60.89
N SER A 343 18.78 -37.78 62.02
CA SER A 343 17.46 -37.29 62.42
C SER A 343 17.61 -35.89 63.04
N CYS A 344 17.29 -34.86 62.25
CA CYS A 344 17.53 -33.47 62.61
C CYS A 344 16.54 -32.91 63.65
N GLN A 345 16.98 -31.88 64.37
CA GLN A 345 16.13 -31.13 65.29
C GLN A 345 15.23 -30.17 64.49
N PRO A 346 14.08 -29.73 65.04
CA PRO A 346 13.25 -28.71 64.40
C PRO A 346 14.07 -27.45 64.09
N GLY A 347 14.11 -27.07 62.80
CA GLY A 347 14.95 -25.95 62.32
C GLY A 347 16.30 -26.35 61.74
N THR A 348 16.64 -27.63 61.59
CA THR A 348 17.83 -28.08 60.83
C THR A 348 17.49 -29.20 59.83
N THR A 349 18.26 -29.27 58.74
CA THR A 349 18.10 -30.17 57.60
C THR A 349 19.46 -30.45 56.94
N GLY A 350 19.47 -31.15 55.81
CA GLY A 350 20.68 -31.67 55.16
C GLY A 350 21.08 -33.04 55.72
N PRO A 351 21.90 -33.81 54.98
CA PRO A 351 22.23 -35.19 55.33
C PRO A 351 22.96 -35.31 56.68
N SER A 352 23.65 -34.26 57.10
CA SER A 352 24.39 -34.19 58.37
C SER A 352 23.75 -33.23 59.38
N CYS A 353 22.52 -32.74 59.15
CA CYS A 353 21.91 -31.64 59.89
C CYS A 353 22.78 -30.36 59.93
N GLU A 354 23.66 -30.20 58.94
CA GLU A 354 24.61 -29.10 58.80
C GLU A 354 23.92 -27.82 58.30
N ILE A 355 22.81 -27.97 57.58
CA ILE A 355 22.00 -26.87 57.06
C ILE A 355 21.03 -26.45 58.17
N VAL A 356 21.21 -25.27 58.75
CA VAL A 356 20.12 -24.62 59.48
C VAL A 356 19.02 -24.32 58.48
N ILE A 357 17.78 -24.72 58.75
CA ILE A 357 16.63 -24.36 57.92
C ILE A 357 16.44 -22.86 58.07
N SER A 358 17.04 -22.13 57.14
CA SER A 358 16.51 -20.88 56.63
C SER A 358 15.02 -21.11 56.37
N PRO A 359 14.08 -20.48 57.10
CA PRO A 359 12.66 -20.59 56.79
C PRO A 359 12.37 -20.23 55.32
N CYS A 360 13.18 -19.37 54.72
CA CYS A 360 13.14 -19.04 53.30
C CYS A 360 13.43 -20.22 52.34
N ALA A 361 14.10 -21.29 52.78
CA ALA A 361 14.34 -22.49 51.97
C ALA A 361 13.06 -23.27 51.60
N SER A 362 11.92 -22.94 52.22
CA SER A 362 10.60 -23.47 51.84
C SER A 362 9.90 -22.65 50.73
N SER A 363 10.56 -21.62 50.19
CA SER A 363 9.95 -20.58 49.35
C SER A 363 8.63 -20.05 49.93
N PRO A 364 8.62 -19.57 51.19
CA PRO A 364 7.38 -19.23 51.89
C PRO A 364 6.75 -17.92 51.42
N CYS A 365 7.43 -17.13 50.59
CA CYS A 365 6.89 -15.91 50.00
C CYS A 365 6.27 -16.23 48.63
N GLU A 366 5.06 -15.74 48.41
CA GLU A 366 4.27 -15.96 47.20
C GLU A 366 4.50 -14.81 46.20
N ASN A 367 3.95 -14.91 44.98
CA ASN A 367 4.04 -13.87 43.93
C ASN A 367 5.47 -13.38 43.59
N GLY A 368 6.47 -14.26 43.69
CA GLY A 368 7.87 -13.95 43.37
C GLY A 368 8.60 -13.05 44.38
N ALA A 369 7.99 -12.78 45.53
CA ALA A 369 8.58 -11.93 46.56
C ALA A 369 9.86 -12.53 47.18
N ALA A 370 10.84 -11.67 47.49
CA ALA A 370 12.15 -12.11 47.98
C ALA A 370 12.11 -12.37 49.50
N CYS A 371 12.40 -13.60 49.90
CA CYS A 371 12.42 -13.99 51.31
C CYS A 371 13.75 -13.60 51.98
N ILE A 372 13.67 -13.09 53.22
CA ILE A 372 14.83 -12.84 54.09
C ILE A 372 14.62 -13.50 55.47
N ASP A 373 15.67 -14.14 55.99
CA ASP A 373 15.64 -14.75 57.32
C ASP A 373 15.77 -13.67 58.42
N ASP A 374 14.85 -13.65 59.39
CA ASP A 374 14.96 -12.75 60.53
C ASP A 374 15.86 -13.37 61.61
N SER A 375 17.11 -12.89 61.65
CA SER A 375 18.14 -13.34 62.59
C SER A 375 17.80 -13.16 64.09
N SER A 376 16.69 -12.49 64.44
CA SER A 376 16.28 -12.27 65.83
C SER A 376 15.54 -13.45 66.47
N THR A 377 14.84 -14.29 65.69
CA THR A 377 14.04 -15.41 66.22
C THR A 377 14.14 -16.66 65.34
N ALA A 378 14.52 -17.80 65.93
CA ALA A 378 14.66 -19.06 65.19
C ALA A 378 13.34 -19.52 64.55
N GLY A 379 13.33 -19.67 63.22
CA GLY A 379 12.16 -20.06 62.42
C GLY A 379 11.32 -18.89 61.89
N GLN A 380 11.73 -17.64 62.10
CA GLN A 380 11.03 -16.45 61.59
C GLN A 380 11.65 -15.93 60.29
N PHE A 381 10.80 -15.59 59.32
CA PHE A 381 11.16 -14.98 58.04
C PHE A 381 10.37 -13.69 57.84
N ASN A 382 10.82 -12.88 56.89
CA ASN A 382 10.07 -11.74 56.37
C ASN A 382 10.11 -11.76 54.82
N CYS A 383 9.04 -11.32 54.18
CA CYS A 383 8.92 -11.31 52.73
C CYS A 383 9.02 -9.86 52.21
N LEU A 384 10.02 -9.61 51.36
CA LEU A 384 10.14 -8.37 50.62
C LEU A 384 9.25 -8.47 49.38
N CYS A 385 8.02 -7.99 49.50
CA CYS A 385 7.05 -7.99 48.41
C CYS A 385 7.57 -7.20 47.21
N LEU A 386 7.33 -7.74 46.02
CA LEU A 386 7.40 -6.94 44.80
C LEU A 386 6.33 -5.83 44.86
N PRO A 387 6.47 -4.75 44.08
CA PRO A 387 5.39 -3.79 43.86
C PRO A 387 4.07 -4.50 43.54
N GLY A 388 2.95 -3.93 43.99
CA GLY A 388 1.61 -4.49 43.78
C GLY A 388 1.25 -5.70 44.65
N PHE A 389 2.13 -6.20 45.53
CA PHE A 389 1.82 -7.32 46.43
C PHE A 389 1.95 -6.97 47.92
N SER A 390 1.12 -7.61 48.75
CA SER A 390 1.02 -7.31 50.19
C SER A 390 0.63 -8.52 51.06
N GLY A 391 0.72 -8.33 52.37
CA GLY A 391 0.54 -9.38 53.39
C GLY A 391 1.86 -10.03 53.82
N GLU A 392 1.84 -10.75 54.95
CA GLU A 392 3.04 -11.32 55.59
C GLU A 392 3.84 -12.31 54.71
N ARG A 393 3.19 -12.88 53.68
CA ARG A 393 3.79 -13.78 52.69
C ARG A 393 3.72 -13.21 51.26
N CYS A 394 3.35 -11.94 51.11
CA CYS A 394 3.07 -11.28 49.82
C CYS A 394 2.00 -11.97 48.97
N GLN A 395 1.10 -12.70 49.64
CA GLN A 395 0.09 -13.57 49.05
C GLN A 395 -1.18 -12.84 48.59
N SER A 396 -1.27 -11.53 48.82
CA SER A 396 -2.42 -10.70 48.45
C SER A 396 -1.97 -9.73 47.36
N ASP A 397 -2.72 -9.63 46.27
CA ASP A 397 -2.62 -8.46 45.39
C ASP A 397 -2.94 -7.19 46.19
N VAL A 398 -2.37 -6.08 45.78
CA VAL A 398 -2.78 -4.73 46.18
C VAL A 398 -3.78 -4.27 45.13
N ASP A 399 -5.00 -3.95 45.57
CA ASP A 399 -6.06 -3.45 44.70
C ASP A 399 -5.63 -2.13 44.03
N ASP A 400 -5.07 -2.22 42.83
CA ASP A 400 -4.59 -1.06 42.07
C ASP A 400 -5.77 -0.14 41.67
N CYS A 401 -6.99 -0.71 41.66
CA CYS A 401 -8.24 0.00 41.42
C CYS A 401 -8.75 0.80 42.64
N GLU A 402 -8.25 0.60 43.87
CA GLU A 402 -8.60 1.44 45.04
C GLU A 402 -8.24 2.91 44.77
N SER A 403 -7.20 3.16 43.97
CA SER A 403 -6.80 4.50 43.52
C SER A 403 -7.77 5.19 42.54
N SER A 404 -8.78 4.45 42.03
CA SER A 404 -9.70 4.87 40.96
C SER A 404 -9.00 5.40 39.70
N PRO A 405 -8.11 4.61 39.06
CA PRO A 405 -7.25 5.09 37.97
C PRO A 405 -7.97 5.26 36.62
N CYS A 406 -9.13 4.61 36.43
CA CYS A 406 -9.92 4.69 35.20
C CYS A 406 -10.75 5.99 35.16
N LEU A 407 -10.48 6.82 34.16
CA LEU A 407 -11.15 8.11 33.95
C LEU A 407 -12.44 7.95 33.14
N ASN A 408 -13.20 9.05 33.02
CA ASN A 408 -14.43 9.16 32.23
C ASN A 408 -15.53 8.12 32.55
N GLY A 409 -15.45 7.45 33.71
CA GLY A 409 -16.40 6.44 34.14
C GLY A 409 -16.11 5.02 33.64
N GLY A 410 -14.88 4.73 33.20
CA GLY A 410 -14.45 3.37 32.86
C GLY A 410 -14.42 2.43 34.06
N THR A 411 -14.69 1.15 33.81
CA THR A 411 -14.66 0.10 34.83
C THR A 411 -13.21 -0.33 35.05
N CYS A 412 -12.75 -0.33 36.29
CA CYS A 412 -11.42 -0.81 36.66
C CYS A 412 -11.48 -2.30 37.01
N TYR A 413 -10.57 -3.09 36.43
CA TYR A 413 -10.32 -4.47 36.79
C TYR A 413 -8.90 -4.60 37.35
N ASP A 414 -8.82 -5.09 38.58
CA ASP A 414 -7.60 -5.31 39.33
C ASP A 414 -6.77 -6.49 38.76
N GLY A 415 -5.47 -6.52 39.07
CA GLY A 415 -4.56 -7.57 38.60
C GLY A 415 -3.13 -7.39 39.07
N ALA A 416 -2.35 -8.47 38.96
CA ALA A 416 -0.98 -8.64 39.45
C ALA A 416 -0.04 -7.44 39.19
N ASN A 417 0.02 -6.48 40.13
CA ASN A 417 0.73 -5.20 39.98
C ASN A 417 0.37 -4.44 38.67
N SER A 418 -0.88 -4.54 38.22
CA SER A 418 -1.43 -3.78 37.09
C SER A 418 -2.95 -3.83 37.05
N TYR A 419 -3.59 -2.66 37.12
CA TYR A 419 -4.99 -2.51 36.73
C TYR A 419 -5.16 -2.53 35.20
N SER A 420 -6.40 -2.81 34.76
CA SER A 420 -6.84 -2.60 33.38
C SER A 420 -8.20 -1.90 33.37
N CYS A 421 -8.40 -0.97 32.42
CA CYS A 421 -9.64 -0.21 32.31
C CYS A 421 -10.49 -0.66 31.11
N GLU A 422 -11.74 -1.04 31.35
CA GLU A 422 -12.76 -1.16 30.31
C GLU A 422 -13.41 0.21 30.08
N CYS A 423 -13.19 0.77 28.90
CA CYS A 423 -13.61 2.13 28.58
C CYS A 423 -15.07 2.19 28.13
N PRO A 424 -15.84 3.21 28.55
CA PRO A 424 -17.19 3.41 28.05
C PRO A 424 -17.15 3.73 26.54
N PRO A 425 -18.23 3.45 25.79
CA PRO A 425 -18.33 3.84 24.39
C PRO A 425 -17.98 5.33 24.19
N GLY A 426 -16.98 5.58 23.35
CA GLY A 426 -16.45 6.92 23.11
C GLY A 426 -15.11 7.23 23.78
N PHE A 427 -14.53 6.32 24.56
CA PHE A 427 -13.24 6.53 25.23
C PHE A 427 -12.24 5.39 24.97
N SER A 428 -10.95 5.69 25.15
CA SER A 428 -9.81 4.84 24.82
C SER A 428 -8.55 5.25 25.59
N GLY A 429 -7.48 4.45 25.46
CA GLY A 429 -6.25 4.58 26.25
C GLY A 429 -6.34 3.81 27.57
N GLU A 430 -5.19 3.52 28.18
CA GLU A 430 -5.07 2.64 29.36
C GLU A 430 -5.83 3.12 30.60
N GLN A 431 -6.14 4.42 30.68
CA GLN A 431 -6.97 5.04 31.73
C GLN A 431 -8.30 5.58 31.18
N CYS A 432 -8.69 5.21 29.96
CA CYS A 432 -9.85 5.76 29.24
C CYS A 432 -9.81 7.30 29.08
N GLN A 433 -8.60 7.86 29.08
CA GLN A 433 -8.33 9.30 29.09
C GLN A 433 -8.57 9.97 27.73
N SER A 434 -8.53 9.21 26.63
CA SER A 434 -8.63 9.72 25.27
C SER A 434 -10.04 9.52 24.73
N GLN A 435 -10.77 10.61 24.49
CA GLN A 435 -12.02 10.55 23.73
C GLN A 435 -11.71 10.07 22.30
N LEU A 436 -12.48 9.11 21.81
CA LEU A 436 -12.43 8.65 20.43
C LEU A 436 -13.08 9.70 19.52
N VAL A 437 -12.38 10.03 18.44
CA VAL A 437 -12.91 10.80 17.30
C VAL A 437 -13.44 9.76 16.31
N PHE A 438 -14.72 9.85 16.00
CA PHE A 438 -15.40 8.95 15.06
C PHE A 438 -15.58 9.59 13.68
N CYS A 439 -15.50 10.92 13.58
CA CYS A 439 -15.55 11.62 12.31
C CYS A 439 -14.25 11.48 11.49
N SER A 440 -14.38 10.75 10.39
CA SER A 440 -13.45 10.77 9.24
C SER A 440 -14.03 11.59 8.07
N PRO A 441 -13.24 11.95 7.04
CA PRO A 441 -13.73 12.64 5.85
C PRO A 441 -14.90 11.93 5.14
N ASP A 442 -14.92 10.59 5.20
CA ASP A 442 -15.91 9.75 4.52
C ASP A 442 -17.05 9.26 5.43
N SER A 443 -17.08 9.68 6.70
CA SER A 443 -18.10 9.20 7.67
C SER A 443 -19.53 9.65 7.35
N CYS A 444 -19.69 10.74 6.60
CA CYS A 444 -20.97 11.21 6.10
C CYS A 444 -20.95 11.25 4.57
N ALA A 445 -21.86 10.49 3.95
CA ALA A 445 -21.99 10.46 2.50
C ALA A 445 -22.45 11.82 1.94
N ASN A 446 -22.25 11.99 0.63
CA ASN A 446 -22.76 13.13 -0.14
C ASN A 446 -22.37 14.51 0.43
N ASN A 447 -21.16 14.60 1.01
CA ASN A 447 -20.59 15.82 1.59
C ASN A 447 -21.42 16.37 2.78
N GLY A 448 -22.11 15.50 3.52
CA GLY A 448 -22.69 15.83 4.83
C GLY A 448 -21.62 16.23 5.85
N SER A 449 -21.96 17.07 6.81
CA SER A 449 -21.03 17.49 7.87
C SER A 449 -21.10 16.55 9.06
N CYS A 450 -19.98 15.89 9.38
CA CYS A 450 -19.86 15.02 10.54
C CYS A 450 -19.69 15.82 11.84
N ILE A 451 -20.35 15.35 12.91
CA ILE A 451 -20.20 15.87 14.28
C ILE A 451 -19.85 14.69 15.19
N ASP A 452 -18.72 14.79 15.91
CA ASP A 452 -18.33 13.80 16.91
C ASP A 452 -19.25 13.86 18.14
N GLU A 453 -19.75 12.70 18.57
CA GLU A 453 -20.54 12.53 19.78
C GLU A 453 -19.90 11.53 20.74
N VAL A 454 -20.29 11.53 22.01
CA VAL A 454 -19.72 10.61 23.01
C VAL A 454 -20.26 9.20 22.76
N GLY A 455 -19.49 8.40 22.03
CA GLY A 455 -19.84 7.03 21.64
C GLY A 455 -20.18 6.82 20.16
N GLY A 456 -20.01 7.84 19.31
CA GLY A 456 -20.24 7.73 17.88
C GLY A 456 -20.11 9.07 17.15
N PHE A 457 -20.82 9.22 16.04
CA PHE A 457 -20.94 10.47 15.30
C PHE A 457 -22.38 10.67 14.82
N SER A 458 -22.73 11.90 14.47
CA SER A 458 -23.96 12.23 13.75
C SER A 458 -23.66 13.07 12.50
N CYS A 459 -24.46 12.89 11.45
CA CYS A 459 -24.30 13.62 10.19
C CYS A 459 -25.37 14.69 10.02
N VAL A 460 -24.94 15.93 9.78
CA VAL A 460 -25.79 17.02 9.31
C VAL A 460 -25.79 17.01 7.78
N CYS A 461 -26.89 16.53 7.21
CA CYS A 461 -27.04 16.37 5.77
C CYS A 461 -27.21 17.70 5.04
N LEU A 462 -26.66 17.77 3.82
CA LEU A 462 -27.00 18.84 2.88
C LEU A 462 -28.45 18.68 2.40
N PRO A 463 -29.12 19.77 1.97
CA PRO A 463 -30.47 19.69 1.41
C PRO A 463 -30.56 18.65 0.29
N GLY A 464 -31.65 17.86 0.29
CA GLY A 464 -31.83 16.72 -0.62
C GLY A 464 -31.29 15.39 -0.12
N TRP A 465 -30.62 15.33 1.04
CA TRP A 465 -30.07 14.08 1.58
C TRP A 465 -30.65 13.77 2.97
N THR A 466 -30.82 12.48 3.23
CA THR A 466 -31.39 11.95 4.49
C THR A 466 -30.81 10.57 4.83
N GLY A 467 -31.28 9.99 5.93
CA GLY A 467 -30.66 8.83 6.58
C GLY A 467 -29.52 9.24 7.53
N PRO A 468 -29.06 8.33 8.42
CA PRO A 468 -28.12 8.64 9.49
C PRO A 468 -26.72 9.03 9.01
N GLU A 469 -26.34 8.63 7.79
CA GLU A 469 -25.04 8.94 7.16
C GLU A 469 -25.24 9.79 5.90
N CYS A 470 -26.43 10.40 5.73
CA CYS A 470 -26.80 11.18 4.53
C CYS A 470 -26.76 10.37 3.22
N GLN A 471 -26.91 9.06 3.30
CA GLN A 471 -26.73 8.12 2.18
C GLN A 471 -27.99 7.95 1.31
N GLN A 472 -29.13 8.54 1.69
CA GLN A 472 -30.42 8.40 1.00
C GLN A 472 -30.78 9.71 0.31
N ASN A 473 -31.09 9.69 -1.00
CA ASN A 473 -31.67 10.85 -1.66
C ASN A 473 -33.08 11.08 -1.09
N MET A 474 -33.39 12.31 -0.70
CA MET A 474 -34.75 12.76 -0.48
C MET A 474 -35.43 12.87 -1.84
N ASN A 475 -36.68 12.42 -1.95
CA ASN A 475 -37.41 12.49 -3.21
C ASN A 475 -38.23 13.78 -3.24
N GLU A 476 -37.71 14.80 -3.92
CA GLU A 476 -38.33 16.12 -4.00
C GLU A 476 -39.66 16.13 -4.80
N CYS A 477 -40.00 15.03 -5.49
CA CYS A 477 -41.21 14.91 -6.30
C CYS A 477 -42.46 14.38 -5.57
N VAL A 478 -42.38 14.08 -4.27
CA VAL A 478 -43.49 13.45 -3.52
C VAL A 478 -44.69 14.38 -3.30
N ASP A 479 -44.47 15.70 -3.20
CA ASP A 479 -45.50 16.70 -2.85
C ASP A 479 -46.19 17.35 -4.08
N GLU A 480 -46.33 16.63 -5.19
CA GLU A 480 -47.00 17.07 -6.45
C GLU A 480 -46.49 18.43 -6.99
N VAL A 481 -45.20 18.72 -6.84
CA VAL A 481 -44.55 20.04 -7.11
C VAL A 481 -44.59 20.49 -8.59
N CYS A 482 -45.02 19.63 -9.51
CA CYS A 482 -45.12 19.93 -10.94
C CYS A 482 -46.59 20.09 -11.38
N GLU A 483 -46.94 21.30 -11.81
CA GLU A 483 -48.30 21.66 -12.21
C GLU A 483 -48.64 21.21 -13.65
N ASN A 484 -49.90 21.40 -14.05
CA ASN A 484 -50.41 21.16 -15.41
C ASN A 484 -50.14 19.74 -15.98
N GLY A 485 -49.93 18.75 -15.12
CA GLY A 485 -49.64 17.37 -15.51
C GLY A 485 -48.21 17.12 -15.98
N ALA A 486 -47.29 18.06 -15.72
CA ALA A 486 -45.87 17.90 -16.02
C ALA A 486 -45.23 16.74 -15.22
N THR A 487 -44.28 16.04 -15.84
CA THR A 487 -43.62 14.89 -15.18
C THR A 487 -42.47 15.38 -14.30
N CYS A 488 -42.54 15.13 -13.00
CA CYS A 488 -41.45 15.44 -12.07
C CYS A 488 -40.30 14.43 -12.21
N VAL A 489 -39.06 14.94 -12.23
CA VAL A 489 -37.82 14.16 -12.17
C VAL A 489 -37.02 14.60 -10.96
N ASP A 490 -36.78 13.65 -10.06
CA ASP A 490 -36.03 13.80 -8.82
C ASP A 490 -34.54 14.12 -9.08
N ARG A 491 -33.92 14.96 -8.24
CA ARG A 491 -32.49 15.29 -8.28
C ARG A 491 -32.00 15.60 -6.86
N PRO A 492 -30.73 15.34 -6.50
CA PRO A 492 -30.22 15.70 -5.18
C PRO A 492 -30.40 17.19 -4.82
N GLY A 493 -31.34 17.48 -3.92
CA GLY A 493 -31.64 18.81 -3.39
C GLY A 493 -32.45 19.68 -4.35
N SER A 494 -33.16 19.06 -5.31
CA SER A 494 -33.87 19.78 -6.37
C SER A 494 -34.85 18.87 -7.13
N PHE A 495 -35.60 19.47 -8.05
CA PHE A 495 -36.47 18.72 -8.96
C PHE A 495 -36.38 19.32 -10.37
N THR A 496 -36.89 18.59 -11.36
CA THR A 496 -37.08 19.11 -12.71
C THR A 496 -38.42 18.66 -13.24
N CYS A 497 -39.33 19.61 -13.44
CA CYS A 497 -40.59 19.36 -14.11
C CYS A 497 -40.37 19.34 -15.63
N LEU A 498 -40.81 18.26 -16.28
CA LEU A 498 -40.84 18.15 -17.74
C LEU A 498 -42.20 18.66 -18.23
N CYS A 499 -42.23 19.92 -18.68
CA CYS A 499 -43.46 20.61 -19.06
C CYS A 499 -44.11 20.02 -20.32
N GLY A 500 -45.45 20.01 -20.32
CA GLY A 500 -46.23 19.73 -21.52
C GLY A 500 -46.17 20.88 -22.54
N PRO A 501 -46.64 20.66 -23.79
CA PRO A 501 -46.78 21.71 -24.79
C PRO A 501 -47.59 22.90 -24.23
N GLY A 502 -47.14 24.12 -24.53
CA GLY A 502 -47.77 25.35 -24.05
C GLY A 502 -47.34 25.82 -22.65
N PHE A 503 -46.57 25.03 -21.89
CA PHE A 503 -46.14 25.36 -20.52
C PHE A 503 -44.62 25.50 -20.35
N THR A 504 -44.21 26.33 -19.40
CA THR A 504 -42.82 26.68 -19.07
C THR A 504 -42.68 27.04 -17.58
N GLY A 505 -41.48 27.45 -17.15
CA GLY A 505 -41.16 27.72 -15.75
C GLY A 505 -40.74 26.47 -14.97
N GLN A 506 -40.18 26.64 -13.77
CA GLN A 506 -39.57 25.55 -13.00
C GLN A 506 -40.58 24.47 -12.55
N THR A 507 -41.81 24.88 -12.26
CA THR A 507 -42.95 24.03 -11.85
C THR A 507 -43.93 23.74 -12.99
N CYS A 508 -43.66 24.24 -14.21
CA CYS A 508 -44.58 24.18 -15.36
C CYS A 508 -45.94 24.89 -15.14
N SER A 509 -46.00 25.87 -14.23
CA SER A 509 -47.16 26.72 -13.97
C SER A 509 -47.38 27.81 -15.03
N ASP A 510 -46.30 28.28 -15.68
CA ASP A 510 -46.35 29.41 -16.59
C ASP A 510 -46.78 28.98 -18.00
N THR A 511 -47.67 29.74 -18.64
CA THR A 511 -48.02 29.52 -20.05
C THR A 511 -47.04 30.23 -20.99
N ILE A 512 -46.66 29.58 -22.10
CA ILE A 512 -45.81 30.17 -23.13
C ILE A 512 -46.63 31.19 -23.93
N ASP A 513 -46.28 32.47 -23.83
CA ASP A 513 -46.76 33.48 -24.78
C ASP A 513 -45.92 33.46 -26.06
N PHE A 514 -46.43 32.77 -27.08
CA PHE A 514 -45.80 32.68 -28.40
C PHE A 514 -45.79 34.02 -29.18
N CYS A 515 -46.54 35.04 -28.74
CA CYS A 515 -46.53 36.36 -29.36
C CYS A 515 -45.44 37.30 -28.83
N SER A 516 -44.73 36.94 -27.75
CA SER A 516 -43.72 37.81 -27.12
C SER A 516 -42.52 38.15 -28.01
N SER A 517 -42.33 37.40 -29.11
CA SER A 517 -41.30 37.61 -30.14
C SER A 517 -41.76 38.51 -31.30
N ASN A 518 -43.03 38.96 -31.32
CA ASN A 518 -43.68 39.68 -32.41
C ASN A 518 -43.57 38.96 -33.79
N PRO A 519 -44.06 37.72 -33.92
CA PRO A 519 -43.82 36.89 -35.10
C PRO A 519 -44.53 37.36 -36.38
N CYS A 520 -45.54 38.23 -36.28
CA CYS A 520 -46.36 38.70 -37.40
C CYS A 520 -45.72 39.83 -38.23
N SER A 521 -44.39 39.84 -38.33
CA SER A 521 -43.57 40.79 -39.11
C SER A 521 -43.74 42.30 -38.81
N GLY A 522 -44.66 42.68 -37.93
CA GLY A 522 -45.10 44.05 -37.68
C GLY A 522 -46.34 44.50 -38.48
N ASN A 523 -46.92 43.60 -39.29
CA ASN A 523 -48.01 43.90 -40.25
C ASN A 523 -49.29 43.11 -39.92
N GLY A 524 -49.57 42.88 -38.63
CA GLY A 524 -50.75 42.14 -38.18
C GLY A 524 -50.80 41.92 -36.68
N GLU A 525 -52.01 41.65 -36.17
CA GLU A 525 -52.27 41.37 -34.76
C GLU A 525 -51.93 39.90 -34.43
N CYS A 526 -51.14 39.68 -33.37
CA CYS A 526 -50.73 38.35 -32.93
C CYS A 526 -51.67 37.81 -31.84
N SER A 527 -52.11 36.56 -32.01
CA SER A 527 -52.87 35.82 -30.99
C SER A 527 -52.11 34.56 -30.57
N SER A 528 -51.95 34.38 -29.25
CA SER A 528 -51.29 33.21 -28.65
C SER A 528 -52.29 32.06 -28.48
N THR A 529 -51.83 30.82 -28.62
CA THR A 529 -52.67 29.60 -28.62
C THR A 529 -51.96 28.44 -27.91
N ASP A 530 -52.72 27.43 -27.47
CA ASP A 530 -52.25 26.25 -26.73
C ASP A 530 -51.05 25.50 -27.37
N SER A 531 -50.79 25.70 -28.67
CA SER A 531 -49.71 25.04 -29.41
C SER A 531 -48.89 25.98 -30.32
N GLY A 532 -48.96 27.29 -30.14
CA GLY A 532 -48.25 28.26 -31.01
C GLY A 532 -48.92 29.63 -31.06
N PHE A 533 -48.79 30.34 -32.17
CA PHE A 533 -49.45 31.63 -32.40
C PHE A 533 -50.26 31.62 -33.70
N THR A 534 -51.06 32.66 -33.92
CA THR A 534 -51.76 32.94 -35.19
C THR A 534 -51.78 34.45 -35.42
N CYS A 535 -51.42 34.86 -36.63
CA CYS A 535 -51.39 36.25 -37.07
C CYS A 535 -52.65 36.61 -37.86
N GLN A 536 -53.26 37.75 -37.54
CA GLN A 536 -54.31 38.37 -38.35
C GLN A 536 -53.70 39.59 -39.07
N CYS A 537 -53.43 39.45 -40.37
CA CYS A 537 -52.72 40.48 -41.13
C CYS A 537 -53.54 41.76 -41.34
N ASP A 538 -52.82 42.87 -41.38
CA ASP A 538 -53.36 44.17 -41.78
C ASP A 538 -53.71 44.19 -43.28
N PRO A 539 -54.60 45.09 -43.74
CA PRO A 539 -54.85 45.31 -45.16
C PRO A 539 -53.55 45.56 -45.95
N GLY A 540 -53.49 45.06 -47.18
CA GLY A 540 -52.27 45.01 -47.99
C GLY A 540 -51.33 43.82 -47.70
N TYR A 541 -51.52 43.03 -46.62
CA TYR A 541 -50.61 41.94 -46.26
C TYR A 541 -51.26 40.54 -46.20
N THR A 542 -50.44 39.51 -46.41
CA THR A 542 -50.82 38.09 -46.39
C THR A 542 -49.66 37.18 -45.93
N GLY A 543 -49.93 35.87 -45.83
CA GLY A 543 -49.01 34.86 -45.29
C GLY A 543 -49.21 34.60 -43.79
N GLU A 544 -48.73 33.47 -43.29
CA GLU A 544 -48.88 33.08 -41.86
C GLU A 544 -48.13 34.00 -40.89
N LEU A 545 -47.16 34.77 -41.40
CA LEU A 545 -46.36 35.76 -40.65
C LEU A 545 -46.61 37.21 -41.11
N CYS A 546 -47.60 37.45 -41.97
CA CYS A 546 -47.88 38.76 -42.58
C CYS A 546 -46.66 39.40 -43.26
N ASP A 547 -45.83 38.54 -43.86
CA ASP A 547 -44.54 38.83 -44.48
C ASP A 547 -44.65 39.14 -45.98
N GLN A 548 -45.83 38.93 -46.58
CA GLN A 548 -46.05 39.05 -48.02
C GLN A 548 -46.98 40.24 -48.32
N ASP A 549 -46.45 41.21 -49.07
CA ASP A 549 -47.20 42.34 -49.66
C ASP A 549 -48.13 41.81 -50.76
N ILE A 550 -49.36 42.34 -50.83
CA ILE A 550 -50.35 41.97 -51.84
C ILE A 550 -50.10 42.81 -53.10
N ASP A 551 -49.93 42.17 -54.26
CA ASP A 551 -49.86 42.87 -55.54
C ASP A 551 -51.29 43.14 -56.06
N GLU A 552 -51.83 44.34 -55.78
CA GLU A 552 -53.16 44.74 -56.26
C GLU A 552 -53.23 44.85 -57.79
N CYS A 553 -52.10 45.05 -58.47
CA CYS A 553 -52.05 45.13 -59.93
C CYS A 553 -52.32 43.78 -60.62
N LEU A 554 -52.21 42.64 -59.91
CA LEU A 554 -52.68 41.34 -60.41
C LEU A 554 -54.19 41.33 -60.74
N SER A 555 -54.98 42.22 -60.12
CA SER A 555 -56.40 42.39 -60.46
C SER A 555 -56.65 43.07 -61.81
N SER A 556 -55.59 43.57 -62.47
CA SER A 556 -55.64 44.38 -63.70
C SER A 556 -56.62 45.57 -63.62
N PRO A 557 -56.46 46.49 -62.64
CA PRO A 557 -57.47 47.52 -62.37
C PRO A 557 -57.37 48.73 -63.31
N CYS A 558 -56.23 48.95 -63.97
CA CYS A 558 -56.01 50.04 -64.91
C CYS A 558 -56.48 49.68 -66.33
N SER A 559 -56.81 50.70 -67.14
CA SER A 559 -57.09 50.54 -68.57
C SER A 559 -55.94 49.86 -69.33
N ASP A 560 -56.24 49.11 -70.41
CA ASP A 560 -55.35 48.21 -71.18
C ASP A 560 -54.00 48.81 -71.65
N SER A 561 -53.86 50.14 -71.62
CA SER A 561 -52.68 50.89 -72.08
C SER A 561 -52.01 51.75 -70.98
N ALA A 562 -52.41 51.61 -69.72
CA ALA A 562 -51.87 52.34 -68.57
C ALA A 562 -50.99 51.43 -67.69
N THR A 563 -49.91 51.98 -67.13
CA THR A 563 -49.00 51.22 -66.26
C THR A 563 -49.53 51.23 -64.83
N CYS A 564 -49.85 50.05 -64.30
CA CYS A 564 -50.18 49.89 -62.88
C CYS A 564 -48.89 49.82 -62.04
N MET A 565 -48.88 50.51 -60.89
CA MET A 565 -47.90 50.30 -59.80
C MET A 565 -48.66 49.89 -58.54
N HIS A 566 -48.24 48.79 -57.91
CA HIS A 566 -48.79 48.34 -56.62
C HIS A 566 -48.20 49.14 -55.46
N GLY A 567 -48.78 48.96 -54.28
CA GLY A 567 -48.34 49.58 -53.04
C GLY A 567 -49.30 49.20 -51.92
N ILE A 568 -48.83 49.19 -50.68
CA ILE A 568 -49.55 48.61 -49.53
C ILE A 568 -51.03 49.09 -49.47
N ASP A 569 -51.98 48.19 -49.74
CA ASP A 569 -53.43 48.40 -49.78
C ASP A 569 -53.94 49.40 -50.86
N HIS A 570 -53.11 49.73 -51.86
CA HIS A 570 -53.48 50.64 -52.95
C HIS A 570 -52.62 50.53 -54.24
N PHE A 571 -53.27 50.55 -55.40
CA PHE A 571 -52.59 50.70 -56.69
C PHE A 571 -52.65 52.15 -57.23
N THR A 572 -51.71 52.50 -58.10
CA THR A 572 -51.71 53.75 -58.88
C THR A 572 -51.57 53.46 -60.37
N CYS A 573 -52.48 53.99 -61.19
CA CYS A 573 -52.39 53.92 -62.66
C CYS A 573 -51.66 55.14 -63.24
N ILE A 574 -50.60 54.92 -64.02
CA ILE A 574 -49.90 55.96 -64.78
C ILE A 574 -50.52 56.03 -66.18
N CYS A 575 -51.17 57.16 -66.47
CA CYS A 575 -51.97 57.33 -67.68
C CYS A 575 -51.15 57.67 -68.93
N PRO A 576 -51.42 57.05 -70.09
CA PRO A 576 -50.80 57.43 -71.36
C PRO A 576 -51.29 58.82 -71.83
N PRO A 577 -50.51 59.53 -72.66
CA PRO A 577 -50.85 60.87 -73.15
C PRO A 577 -52.25 60.97 -73.77
N GLY A 578 -52.99 62.01 -73.40
CA GLY A 578 -54.38 62.22 -73.84
C GLY A 578 -55.45 61.54 -72.96
N THR A 579 -55.06 60.77 -71.95
CA THR A 579 -55.98 60.16 -70.96
C THR A 579 -55.73 60.67 -69.54
N THR A 580 -56.76 60.60 -68.70
CA THR A 580 -56.75 60.96 -67.28
C THR A 580 -57.83 60.19 -66.51
N GLY A 581 -58.00 60.47 -65.21
CA GLY A 581 -58.85 59.70 -64.29
C GLY A 581 -58.09 58.59 -63.57
N LEU A 582 -58.63 58.08 -62.46
CA LEU A 582 -57.95 57.14 -61.56
C LEU A 582 -57.54 55.82 -62.25
N LEU A 583 -58.32 55.38 -63.24
CA LEU A 583 -58.07 54.15 -64.01
C LEU A 583 -57.58 54.45 -65.45
N CYS A 584 -57.30 55.72 -65.75
CA CYS A 584 -56.85 56.21 -67.06
C CYS A 584 -57.86 55.96 -68.21
N ASP A 585 -59.13 56.19 -67.92
CA ASP A 585 -60.30 55.88 -68.75
C ASP A 585 -60.96 57.10 -69.42
N THR A 586 -60.56 58.34 -69.06
CA THR A 586 -61.20 59.57 -69.54
C THR A 586 -60.31 60.41 -70.47
N PRO A 587 -60.79 60.92 -71.63
CA PRO A 587 -59.99 61.76 -72.54
C PRO A 587 -59.76 63.21 -72.05
N LEU A 588 -58.68 63.85 -72.51
CA LEU A 588 -58.26 65.21 -72.11
C LEU A 588 -58.42 66.26 -73.22
N ASP A 589 -59.24 67.30 -72.98
CA ASP A 589 -59.36 68.53 -73.79
C ASP A 589 -58.25 69.54 -73.41
N GLN A 590 -57.46 69.98 -74.38
CA GLN A 590 -56.29 70.84 -74.17
C GLN A 590 -56.58 72.35 -74.37
N CYS A 591 -57.59 72.71 -75.17
CA CYS A 591 -57.99 74.10 -75.41
C CYS A 591 -58.81 74.69 -74.25
N SER A 592 -59.44 73.83 -73.44
CA SER A 592 -60.16 74.17 -72.20
C SER A 592 -59.40 75.12 -71.26
N SER A 593 -58.07 75.07 -71.28
CA SER A 593 -57.16 75.85 -70.43
C SER A 593 -56.94 77.31 -70.85
N GLN A 594 -57.43 77.73 -72.03
CA GLN A 594 -57.23 79.07 -72.62
C GLN A 594 -55.74 79.52 -72.68
N PRO A 595 -54.84 78.75 -73.31
CA PRO A 595 -53.39 78.97 -73.21
C PRO A 595 -52.86 80.15 -74.05
N CYS A 596 -53.65 80.71 -74.96
CA CYS A 596 -53.23 81.78 -75.87
C CYS A 596 -53.45 83.17 -75.25
N LEU A 597 -52.43 84.02 -75.26
CA LEU A 597 -52.43 85.34 -74.64
C LEU A 597 -52.70 86.47 -75.65
N ASN A 598 -52.97 87.67 -75.15
CA ASN A 598 -53.19 88.89 -75.95
C ASN A 598 -54.29 88.73 -77.02
N ASP A 599 -55.46 88.22 -76.62
CA ASP A 599 -56.65 87.96 -77.45
C ASP A 599 -56.39 87.06 -78.69
N ALA A 600 -55.30 86.28 -78.67
CA ALA A 600 -54.98 85.31 -79.72
C ALA A 600 -55.95 84.12 -79.73
N THR A 601 -56.27 83.61 -80.93
CA THR A 601 -57.20 82.48 -81.09
C THR A 601 -56.48 81.15 -80.90
N CYS A 602 -57.03 80.27 -80.07
CA CYS A 602 -56.55 78.90 -79.89
C CYS A 602 -57.24 77.93 -80.87
N LEU A 603 -56.50 76.98 -81.41
CA LEU A 603 -56.98 75.92 -82.31
C LEU A 603 -56.37 74.57 -81.90
N GLU A 604 -57.17 73.50 -81.93
CA GLU A 604 -56.70 72.13 -81.72
C GLU A 604 -55.91 71.60 -82.93
N ASP A 605 -54.84 70.85 -82.70
CA ASP A 605 -54.19 70.02 -83.71
C ASP A 605 -54.75 68.59 -83.68
N SER A 606 -55.07 68.08 -84.86
CA SER A 606 -55.30 66.67 -85.21
C SER A 606 -54.33 65.63 -84.61
N LEU A 607 -53.14 66.04 -84.15
CA LEU A 607 -52.16 65.19 -83.47
C LEU A 607 -52.28 65.19 -81.94
N GLY A 608 -53.26 65.87 -81.35
CA GLY A 608 -53.44 65.98 -79.90
C GLY A 608 -52.56 67.07 -79.27
N GLY A 609 -52.58 68.26 -79.87
CA GLY A 609 -51.91 69.48 -79.39
C GLY A 609 -52.77 70.72 -79.60
N PHE A 610 -52.21 71.92 -79.37
CA PHE A 610 -52.87 73.19 -79.69
C PHE A 610 -51.92 74.21 -80.34
N GLN A 611 -52.48 75.19 -81.05
CA GLN A 611 -51.75 76.30 -81.68
C GLN A 611 -52.45 77.64 -81.42
N CYS A 612 -51.68 78.71 -81.24
CA CYS A 612 -52.18 80.08 -81.06
C CYS A 612 -51.97 80.93 -82.33
N LEU A 613 -52.98 81.74 -82.69
CA LEU A 613 -52.95 82.66 -83.83
C LEU A 613 -52.90 84.12 -83.35
N CYS A 614 -51.78 84.80 -83.57
CA CYS A 614 -51.45 86.08 -82.91
C CYS A 614 -52.03 87.32 -83.58
N THR A 615 -52.36 88.33 -82.76
CA THR A 615 -52.74 89.68 -83.20
C THR A 615 -51.53 90.51 -83.66
N PRO A 616 -51.68 91.45 -84.61
CA PRO A 616 -50.58 92.30 -85.07
C PRO A 616 -49.86 93.06 -83.95
N GLY A 617 -48.53 93.13 -84.03
CA GLY A 617 -47.67 93.72 -82.99
C GLY A 617 -47.18 92.73 -81.93
N PHE A 618 -47.75 91.51 -81.89
CA PHE A 618 -47.37 90.45 -80.96
C PHE A 618 -46.87 89.18 -81.69
N THR A 619 -46.03 88.41 -81.01
CA THR A 619 -45.39 87.18 -81.52
C THR A 619 -45.09 86.19 -80.39
N GLY A 620 -44.56 85.01 -80.72
CA GLY A 620 -44.28 83.90 -79.81
C GLY A 620 -45.36 82.81 -79.84
N PRO A 621 -45.09 81.59 -79.34
CA PRO A 621 -45.98 80.44 -79.46
C PRO A 621 -47.30 80.58 -78.69
N LEU A 622 -47.35 81.46 -77.68
CA LEU A 622 -48.57 81.84 -76.95
C LEU A 622 -48.95 83.31 -77.22
N CYS A 623 -48.37 83.92 -78.28
CA CYS A 623 -48.57 85.30 -78.68
C CYS A 623 -48.18 86.36 -77.61
N GLN A 624 -47.24 86.00 -76.74
CA GLN A 624 -46.94 86.74 -75.51
C GLN A 624 -46.01 87.95 -75.68
N THR A 625 -45.27 88.06 -76.78
CA THR A 625 -44.13 89.00 -76.92
C THR A 625 -44.48 90.19 -77.81
N GLN A 626 -44.26 91.41 -77.34
CA GLN A 626 -44.43 92.68 -78.09
C GLN A 626 -43.11 93.11 -78.77
N LEU A 627 -43.17 93.75 -79.95
CA LEU A 627 -41.97 94.23 -80.67
C LEU A 627 -41.56 95.68 -80.30
N ASP A 628 -40.25 95.89 -80.17
CA ASP A 628 -39.53 97.17 -80.16
C ASP A 628 -38.28 97.02 -81.07
N PHE A 629 -37.80 98.11 -81.67
CA PHE A 629 -36.72 98.13 -82.67
C PHE A 629 -35.42 98.80 -82.20
N CYS A 630 -35.38 99.38 -81.01
CA CYS A 630 -34.17 100.07 -80.48
C CYS A 630 -33.56 99.41 -79.23
N VAL A 631 -34.11 98.28 -78.75
CA VAL A 631 -33.69 97.60 -77.51
C VAL A 631 -32.22 97.14 -77.53
N ASP A 632 -31.72 96.68 -78.68
CA ASP A 632 -30.34 96.18 -78.84
C ASP A 632 -29.30 97.30 -79.12
N ASP A 633 -29.68 98.56 -78.92
CA ASP A 633 -28.90 99.80 -79.16
C ASP A 633 -28.00 99.75 -80.41
N PRO A 634 -28.59 99.57 -81.62
CA PRO A 634 -27.87 99.16 -82.84
C PRO A 634 -26.92 100.22 -83.44
N CYS A 635 -26.75 101.36 -82.78
CA CYS A 635 -25.88 102.45 -83.22
C CYS A 635 -24.51 102.36 -82.52
N LEU A 636 -23.51 101.88 -83.25
CA LEU A 636 -22.23 101.49 -82.66
C LEU A 636 -21.37 102.71 -82.27
N ASN A 637 -20.34 102.47 -81.46
CA ASN A 637 -19.28 103.44 -81.13
C ASN A 637 -19.78 104.77 -80.54
N GLY A 638 -20.88 104.74 -79.79
CA GLY A 638 -21.48 105.92 -79.16
C GLY A 638 -22.34 106.77 -80.11
N GLY A 639 -22.77 106.21 -81.25
CA GLY A 639 -23.86 106.79 -82.02
C GLY A 639 -25.18 106.71 -81.26
N THR A 640 -26.08 107.67 -81.45
CA THR A 640 -27.39 107.69 -80.77
C THR A 640 -28.48 107.11 -81.67
N CYS A 641 -29.29 106.18 -81.14
CA CYS A 641 -30.39 105.54 -81.84
C CYS A 641 -31.72 106.28 -81.69
N SER A 642 -32.61 106.16 -82.68
CA SER A 642 -33.98 106.68 -82.64
C SER A 642 -34.94 105.84 -83.51
N ILE A 643 -36.17 105.64 -83.03
CA ILE A 643 -37.22 104.88 -83.73
C ILE A 643 -37.86 105.72 -84.85
N SER A 644 -38.19 105.08 -85.96
CA SER A 644 -38.99 105.59 -87.08
C SER A 644 -40.14 104.63 -87.41
N GLU A 645 -41.13 105.05 -88.21
CA GLU A 645 -42.32 104.23 -88.54
C GLU A 645 -42.00 102.91 -89.26
N THR A 646 -40.76 102.69 -89.73
CA THR A 646 -40.33 101.45 -90.41
C THR A 646 -39.00 100.88 -89.91
N GLY A 647 -38.51 101.27 -88.72
CA GLY A 647 -37.22 100.79 -88.18
C GLY A 647 -36.54 101.83 -87.29
N PHE A 648 -35.22 101.98 -87.40
CA PHE A 648 -34.41 102.91 -86.59
C PHE A 648 -33.38 103.70 -87.44
N GLU A 649 -32.87 104.80 -86.91
CA GLU A 649 -31.81 105.64 -87.50
C GLU A 649 -30.74 106.05 -86.47
N CYS A 650 -29.48 106.23 -86.92
CA CYS A 650 -28.29 106.47 -86.08
C CYS A 650 -27.57 107.79 -86.40
N ALA A 651 -27.16 108.54 -85.38
CA ALA A 651 -26.33 109.75 -85.51
C ALA A 651 -24.92 109.57 -84.89
N CYS A 652 -23.86 109.93 -85.62
CA CYS A 652 -22.48 109.48 -85.32
C CYS A 652 -21.52 110.55 -84.76
N PRO A 653 -20.66 110.20 -83.77
CA PRO A 653 -19.62 111.09 -83.24
C PRO A 653 -18.37 111.20 -84.13
N THR A 654 -17.61 112.28 -83.97
CA THR A 654 -16.43 112.59 -84.79
C THR A 654 -15.33 111.53 -84.68
N GLY A 655 -14.80 111.07 -85.81
CA GLY A 655 -13.83 109.98 -85.90
C GLY A 655 -14.46 108.64 -86.30
N TRP A 656 -15.79 108.54 -86.28
CA TRP A 656 -16.56 107.38 -86.72
C TRP A 656 -17.49 107.73 -87.88
N LEU A 657 -17.71 106.77 -88.79
CA LEU A 657 -18.50 106.94 -90.01
C LEU A 657 -19.39 105.72 -90.29
N GLY A 658 -20.39 105.89 -91.16
CA GLY A 658 -21.30 104.84 -91.64
C GLY A 658 -22.70 104.90 -91.02
N PRO A 659 -23.69 104.17 -91.58
CA PRO A 659 -25.10 104.26 -91.16
C PRO A 659 -25.40 103.65 -89.78
N LEU A 660 -24.45 102.90 -89.20
CA LEU A 660 -24.46 102.43 -87.81
C LEU A 660 -23.23 102.94 -87.05
N CYS A 661 -22.58 104.01 -87.54
CA CYS A 661 -21.38 104.61 -86.95
C CYS A 661 -20.20 103.64 -86.79
N GLN A 662 -20.10 102.64 -87.67
CA GLN A 662 -19.28 101.45 -87.47
C GLN A 662 -17.80 101.57 -87.87
N PHE A 663 -17.37 102.64 -88.57
CA PHE A 663 -16.02 102.72 -89.17
C PHE A 663 -15.13 103.78 -88.49
N ALA A 664 -14.01 103.36 -87.86
CA ALA A 664 -12.93 104.23 -87.39
C ALA A 664 -11.68 104.17 -88.29
N ASP A 665 -10.78 105.15 -88.11
CA ASP A 665 -9.49 105.21 -88.80
C ASP A 665 -8.47 104.18 -88.25
N SER A 666 -7.46 103.87 -89.06
CA SER A 666 -6.64 102.65 -89.09
C SER A 666 -5.34 102.73 -88.23
N VAL A 667 -4.56 101.67 -87.91
CA VAL A 667 -4.06 100.49 -88.68
C VAL A 667 -3.79 99.26 -87.76
N THR A 668 -3.71 98.03 -88.32
CA THR A 668 -3.82 96.73 -87.60
C THR A 668 -2.91 95.57 -88.11
N THR A 669 -2.68 94.52 -87.30
CA THR A 669 -2.40 93.10 -87.69
C THR A 669 -2.90 92.13 -86.59
N LYS A 670 -3.78 91.11 -86.78
CA LYS A 670 -3.86 89.91 -87.68
C LYS A 670 -3.02 88.71 -87.17
N LEU A 671 -3.45 87.42 -87.13
CA LEU A 671 -4.68 86.63 -87.47
C LEU A 671 -4.75 85.41 -86.46
N THR A 672 -5.80 84.60 -86.23
CA THR A 672 -6.91 84.02 -87.06
C THR A 672 -8.17 83.73 -86.18
N SER A 673 -9.29 83.19 -86.71
CA SER A 673 -10.67 83.38 -86.19
C SER A 673 -11.47 82.15 -85.65
N CYS A 674 -12.61 82.44 -84.98
CA CYS A 674 -13.67 81.54 -84.42
C CYS A 674 -14.63 80.97 -85.51
N GLY A 675 -15.70 80.17 -85.27
CA GLY A 675 -16.44 79.73 -84.05
C GLY A 675 -17.81 80.47 -83.88
N VAL A 676 -18.90 79.93 -83.28
CA VAL A 676 -19.14 78.64 -82.53
C VAL A 676 -20.31 77.83 -83.19
N GLU A 677 -21.46 77.31 -82.69
CA GLU A 677 -22.31 77.15 -81.45
C GLU A 677 -23.14 75.80 -81.62
N GLY A 678 -23.97 75.22 -80.72
CA GLY A 678 -24.32 75.41 -79.29
C GLY A 678 -25.78 74.98 -78.92
N ALA A 679 -26.04 73.79 -78.31
CA ALA A 679 -27.33 73.35 -77.70
C ALA A 679 -27.16 72.13 -76.73
N THR A 680 -28.13 71.83 -75.85
CA THR A 680 -27.96 70.93 -74.67
C THR A 680 -29.05 69.87 -74.48
N ASP A 681 -28.73 68.66 -73.99
CA ASP A 681 -29.69 67.81 -73.25
C ASP A 681 -29.07 66.63 -72.43
N ILE A 682 -29.84 66.18 -71.42
CA ILE A 682 -29.90 64.96 -70.54
C ILE A 682 -28.72 63.93 -70.44
N PHE A 683 -28.68 63.26 -69.26
CA PHE A 683 -28.06 61.96 -68.89
C PHE A 683 -26.57 61.90 -68.51
N SER A 684 -26.29 61.24 -67.38
CA SER A 684 -25.33 60.13 -67.27
C SER A 684 -25.33 59.49 -65.87
N GLU A 685 -25.12 58.18 -65.83
CA GLU A 685 -24.49 57.48 -64.71
C GLU A 685 -23.22 56.80 -65.24
N SER A 686 -22.27 56.50 -64.35
CA SER A 686 -21.09 55.63 -64.54
C SER A 686 -19.79 56.18 -65.17
N LEU A 687 -18.71 55.95 -64.41
CA LEU A 687 -17.36 55.50 -64.82
C LEU A 687 -16.28 56.43 -65.42
N SER A 688 -15.03 56.02 -65.12
CA SER A 688 -13.72 56.37 -65.72
C SER A 688 -13.01 57.70 -65.38
N THR A 689 -12.26 57.65 -64.27
CA THR A 689 -10.80 57.92 -64.18
C THR A 689 -10.04 58.63 -65.33
N THR A 690 -9.20 59.61 -64.97
CA THR A 690 -7.84 59.88 -65.53
C THR A 690 -7.10 60.77 -64.49
N ASP A 691 -5.87 60.47 -64.03
CA ASP A 691 -4.54 60.69 -64.66
C ASP A 691 -4.13 62.18 -64.77
N SER A 692 -2.86 62.61 -64.62
CA SER A 692 -1.55 61.93 -64.44
C SER A 692 -0.57 62.94 -63.73
N VAL A 693 0.76 62.81 -63.53
CA VAL A 693 1.92 62.49 -64.43
C VAL A 693 3.17 62.13 -63.60
N ALA A 694 3.74 60.94 -63.89
CA ALA A 694 5.14 60.51 -64.22
C ALA A 694 6.39 61.29 -63.66
N PHE A 695 7.64 60.78 -63.71
CA PHE A 695 8.37 59.72 -64.46
C PHE A 695 9.33 58.93 -63.50
N THR A 696 10.08 57.84 -63.82
CA THR A 696 10.79 57.39 -65.05
C THR A 696 10.92 55.84 -65.20
N SER A 697 11.00 55.36 -66.46
CA SER A 697 11.71 54.19 -67.05
C SER A 697 12.64 53.29 -66.18
N GLU A 698 12.90 51.99 -66.46
CA GLU A 698 12.58 51.10 -67.62
C GLU A 698 12.66 49.58 -67.25
N SER A 699 12.47 48.65 -68.20
CA SER A 699 12.33 47.18 -68.00
C SER A 699 13.09 46.37 -69.09
N PRO A 700 13.14 44.99 -69.14
CA PRO A 700 12.46 43.92 -68.38
C PRO A 700 13.49 42.88 -67.78
N ALA A 701 13.33 41.55 -67.56
CA ALA A 701 12.33 40.50 -67.91
C ALA A 701 12.43 39.21 -67.03
N ILE A 702 11.32 38.44 -66.97
CA ILE A 702 11.13 36.96 -67.02
C ILE A 702 12.38 36.08 -66.70
N THR A 703 12.43 35.13 -65.73
CA THR A 703 11.55 33.94 -65.52
C THR A 703 11.80 33.20 -64.16
N THR A 704 10.81 32.41 -63.70
CA THR A 704 10.89 31.19 -62.83
C THR A 704 11.24 31.25 -61.32
N GLN A 705 10.74 30.24 -60.59
CA GLN A 705 10.91 29.96 -59.15
C GLN A 705 12.19 29.15 -58.85
N TYR A 706 12.76 29.30 -57.65
CA TYR A 706 12.62 28.36 -56.51
C TYR A 706 13.45 28.86 -55.31
N SER A 707 13.10 28.46 -54.08
CA SER A 707 13.89 28.80 -52.87
C SER A 707 13.88 27.66 -51.85
N LEU A 708 14.92 27.61 -51.00
CA LEU A 708 15.11 26.66 -49.91
C LEU A 708 15.74 27.33 -48.69
N LEU A 709 15.31 26.88 -47.51
CA LEU A 709 16.09 26.74 -46.26
C LEU A 709 16.76 27.97 -45.59
N SER A 710 16.17 28.32 -44.43
CA SER A 710 16.78 28.17 -43.08
C SER A 710 17.49 29.33 -42.36
N SER A 711 17.20 29.42 -41.05
CA SER A 711 18.00 29.96 -39.91
C SER A 711 18.36 31.47 -39.85
N ALA A 712 18.48 32.13 -38.67
CA ALA A 712 17.99 31.91 -37.29
C ALA A 712 18.33 33.15 -36.40
N LEU A 713 17.74 33.27 -35.19
CA LEU A 713 18.10 34.20 -34.07
C LEU A 713 17.80 35.72 -34.32
N TYR A 714 17.55 36.61 -33.33
CA TYR A 714 17.98 36.69 -31.91
C TYR A 714 16.92 37.34 -30.95
N PHE A 715 17.27 37.42 -29.65
CA PHE A 715 16.50 37.84 -28.45
C PHE A 715 16.29 39.35 -28.20
N SER A 716 15.34 39.67 -27.29
CA SER A 716 15.52 40.63 -26.17
C SER A 716 14.64 40.25 -24.95
N SER A 717 14.94 40.69 -23.70
CA SER A 717 14.44 40.01 -22.47
C SER A 717 14.58 40.74 -21.11
N TRP A 718 13.61 40.55 -20.20
CA TRP A 718 13.57 40.70 -18.70
C TRP A 718 12.35 39.86 -18.17
N VAL A 719 12.23 39.17 -17.02
CA VAL A 719 12.96 38.98 -15.73
C VAL A 719 12.75 40.11 -14.70
N TRP A 720 11.93 39.97 -13.63
CA TRP A 720 12.06 39.16 -12.37
C TRP A 720 10.69 38.61 -11.86
N GLN A 721 10.51 37.34 -11.47
CA GLN A 721 10.67 36.68 -10.12
C GLN A 721 9.53 36.99 -9.08
N GLU A 722 8.98 36.06 -8.27
CA GLU A 722 9.33 34.64 -7.97
C GLU A 722 8.13 33.80 -7.40
N GLU A 723 8.35 32.48 -7.21
CA GLU A 723 7.56 31.43 -6.49
C GLU A 723 6.23 30.88 -7.08
N GLY A 724 5.94 29.60 -6.78
CA GLY A 724 4.57 29.01 -6.87
C GLY A 724 4.28 27.98 -7.99
N THR A 725 4.84 26.77 -7.89
CA THR A 725 4.50 25.52 -8.63
C THR A 725 3.24 25.50 -9.52
N ALA A 726 3.40 25.26 -10.82
CA ALA A 726 2.29 25.11 -11.78
C ALA A 726 2.17 23.67 -12.35
N GLY A 727 0.95 23.26 -12.68
CA GLY A 727 0.66 22.04 -13.44
C GLY A 727 -0.55 22.24 -14.36
N THR A 728 -0.36 22.12 -15.67
CA THR A 728 -1.44 22.25 -16.67
C THR A 728 -1.20 21.28 -17.81
N ILE A 729 -2.27 20.66 -18.32
CA ILE A 729 -2.23 19.57 -19.31
C ILE A 729 -2.56 20.12 -20.70
N PHE A 730 -1.91 19.61 -21.77
CA PHE A 730 -2.58 18.97 -22.94
C PHE A 730 -1.59 18.47 -24.02
N SER A 731 -1.76 17.20 -24.41
CA SER A 731 -1.51 16.54 -25.72
C SER A 731 -0.41 17.06 -26.68
N LEU A 732 0.48 16.23 -27.26
CA LEU A 732 0.17 15.13 -28.21
C LEU A 732 1.37 14.16 -28.45
N THR A 733 1.05 12.96 -28.93
CA THR A 733 1.84 12.03 -29.81
C THR A 733 3.35 11.82 -29.62
N ASP A 734 3.68 10.61 -29.14
CA ASP A 734 4.57 9.62 -29.79
C ASP A 734 5.84 10.09 -30.54
N THR A 735 7.01 9.89 -29.90
CA THR A 735 8.32 9.68 -30.55
C THR A 735 9.16 8.71 -29.72
N SER A 736 10.11 8.02 -30.34
CA SER A 736 10.77 6.83 -29.80
C SER A 736 12.25 6.97 -29.43
N ASP A 737 12.67 6.06 -28.54
CA ASP A 737 14.04 5.59 -28.21
C ASP A 737 14.76 6.22 -26.98
N PRO A 738 15.47 5.43 -26.11
CA PRO A 738 15.80 5.86 -24.74
C PRO A 738 17.31 5.92 -24.39
N SER A 739 17.68 6.67 -23.32
CA SER A 739 18.55 6.18 -22.21
C SER A 739 19.07 7.27 -21.24
N MET A 740 18.87 7.08 -19.91
CA MET A 740 19.86 7.26 -18.82
C MET A 740 19.26 6.86 -17.44
N LEU A 741 20.02 6.97 -16.32
CA LEU A 741 19.77 6.33 -15.00
C LEU A 741 20.31 7.18 -13.81
N THR A 742 19.95 7.09 -12.51
CA THR A 742 18.78 6.59 -11.72
C THR A 742 18.94 6.96 -10.22
N SER A 743 17.91 7.48 -9.52
CA SER A 743 17.71 7.46 -8.04
C SER A 743 16.25 7.86 -7.74
N LEU A 744 15.39 7.15 -6.99
CA LEU A 744 15.37 6.78 -5.55
C LEU A 744 15.04 7.98 -4.61
N VAL A 745 14.01 7.97 -3.73
CA VAL A 745 12.84 7.06 -3.55
C VAL A 745 11.76 7.72 -2.62
N SER A 746 10.63 7.03 -2.35
CA SER A 746 9.50 7.32 -1.40
C SER A 746 8.56 8.50 -1.76
N ASP A 747 7.25 8.48 -1.44
CA ASP A 747 6.44 7.62 -0.54
C ASP A 747 5.03 7.27 -1.12
N PRO A 748 4.20 6.41 -0.48
CA PRO A 748 2.95 5.86 -1.06
C PRO A 748 1.62 6.37 -0.44
N GLU A 749 0.63 6.66 -1.30
CA GLU A 749 -0.81 6.67 -0.97
C GLU A 749 -1.66 6.08 -2.12
N PHE A 750 -2.92 5.75 -1.81
CA PHE A 750 -4.03 5.17 -2.61
C PHE A 750 -3.96 5.38 -4.15
N SER A 751 -3.91 4.35 -5.00
CA SER A 751 -4.87 3.26 -5.32
C SER A 751 -6.08 3.66 -6.19
N GLU A 752 -6.08 3.15 -7.44
CA GLU A 752 -7.13 3.20 -8.50
C GLU A 752 -7.68 4.57 -8.97
N VAL A 753 -7.49 4.84 -10.28
CA VAL A 753 -8.34 5.74 -11.07
C VAL A 753 -8.79 4.99 -12.32
N LYS A 754 -10.11 4.83 -12.51
CA LYS A 754 -10.69 4.19 -13.71
C LYS A 754 -10.90 5.23 -14.81
N LEU A 755 -10.31 4.99 -15.98
CA LEU A 755 -10.59 5.75 -17.20
C LEU A 755 -11.64 5.03 -18.05
N HIS A 756 -12.64 5.76 -18.51
CA HIS A 756 -13.72 5.25 -19.34
C HIS A 756 -13.46 5.59 -20.82
N TYR A 757 -13.56 4.61 -21.71
CA TYR A 757 -13.63 4.87 -23.15
C TYR A 757 -14.54 3.87 -23.85
N SER A 758 -15.44 4.38 -24.69
CA SER A 758 -16.44 3.58 -25.40
C SER A 758 -15.82 2.90 -26.65
N GLY A 759 -15.73 1.58 -26.63
CA GLY A 759 -15.30 0.74 -27.76
C GLY A 759 -16.09 -0.56 -27.81
N SER A 760 -16.50 -1.02 -28.99
CA SER A 760 -17.51 -2.06 -29.14
C SER A 760 -16.94 -3.49 -29.13
N GLY A 761 -17.29 -4.27 -28.10
CA GLY A 761 -17.49 -5.72 -28.20
C GLY A 761 -16.50 -6.63 -27.46
N MET A 762 -17.05 -7.79 -27.05
CA MET A 762 -16.42 -8.90 -26.32
C MET A 762 -16.33 -8.75 -24.79
N SER A 763 -16.18 -9.89 -24.11
CA SER A 763 -16.79 -10.18 -22.81
C SER A 763 -15.86 -10.10 -21.60
N GLU A 764 -16.47 -9.99 -20.42
CA GLU A 764 -15.85 -10.00 -19.10
C GLU A 764 -14.93 -11.21 -18.84
N GLN A 765 -13.79 -10.96 -18.20
CA GLN A 765 -13.17 -11.87 -17.23
C GLN A 765 -12.55 -11.03 -16.10
N GLU A 766 -12.92 -11.31 -14.86
CA GLU A 766 -12.27 -10.74 -13.67
C GLU A 766 -10.94 -11.46 -13.40
N LEU A 767 -9.92 -10.73 -12.94
CA LEU A 767 -8.66 -11.31 -12.49
C LEU A 767 -7.98 -10.44 -11.42
N THR A 768 -8.35 -10.67 -10.15
CA THR A 768 -7.75 -10.04 -8.97
C THR A 768 -6.39 -10.64 -8.65
N ILE A 769 -5.33 -9.82 -8.58
CA ILE A 769 -4.03 -10.19 -7.96
C ILE A 769 -3.55 -9.04 -7.05
N THR A 770 -2.90 -9.41 -5.95
CA THR A 770 -2.50 -8.57 -4.81
C THR A 770 -1.22 -7.77 -5.02
N ASN A 771 -1.03 -6.75 -4.16
CA ASN A 771 0.10 -5.82 -4.12
C ASN A 771 1.44 -6.42 -3.65
N THR A 772 2.50 -5.59 -3.75
CA THR A 772 3.86 -5.71 -3.15
C THR A 772 4.92 -6.51 -3.98
N PRO A 773 6.23 -6.17 -3.90
CA PRO A 773 7.00 -5.99 -5.14
C PRO A 773 8.37 -6.72 -5.23
N LEU A 774 8.87 -6.91 -6.46
CA LEU A 774 10.28 -7.26 -6.72
C LEU A 774 10.90 -6.49 -7.91
N SER A 775 12.22 -6.31 -7.82
CA SER A 775 13.03 -5.41 -8.65
C SER A 775 13.47 -6.01 -10.00
N PHE A 776 13.49 -5.20 -11.05
CA PHE A 776 14.07 -5.55 -12.36
C PHE A 776 15.56 -5.17 -12.50
N ARG A 777 16.35 -6.04 -13.16
CA ARG A 777 17.62 -5.68 -13.82
C ARG A 777 17.43 -5.61 -15.35
N ARG A 778 18.16 -4.70 -16.02
CA ARG A 778 18.30 -4.61 -17.50
C ARG A 778 19.44 -5.53 -18.00
N TRP A 779 19.57 -5.92 -19.27
CA TRP A 779 18.85 -5.58 -20.52
C TRP A 779 18.65 -6.86 -21.38
N HIS A 780 17.80 -6.82 -22.42
CA HIS A 780 18.25 -6.96 -23.82
C HIS A 780 17.15 -6.63 -24.85
N HIS A 781 17.54 -6.01 -25.97
CA HIS A 781 16.70 -5.83 -27.17
C HIS A 781 16.91 -7.01 -28.14
N ILE A 782 15.83 -7.51 -28.74
CA ILE A 782 15.86 -8.17 -30.05
C ILE A 782 14.68 -7.66 -30.87
N SER A 783 14.94 -7.21 -32.09
CA SER A 783 13.94 -6.73 -33.04
C SER A 783 14.34 -7.15 -34.46
N ILE A 784 13.42 -7.75 -35.22
CA ILE A 784 13.52 -7.96 -36.67
C ILE A 784 12.10 -8.08 -37.27
N SER A 785 11.98 -7.90 -38.59
CA SER A 785 10.83 -7.29 -39.25
C SER A 785 9.85 -8.22 -39.98
N LEU A 786 8.58 -7.79 -40.02
CA LEU A 786 7.65 -7.78 -41.18
C LEU A 786 7.54 -9.02 -42.10
N SER A 787 6.35 -9.64 -42.08
CA SER A 787 5.51 -10.00 -43.25
C SER A 787 6.00 -11.07 -44.27
N PRO A 788 5.10 -11.73 -45.05
CA PRO A 788 3.64 -11.54 -45.18
C PRO A 788 2.77 -12.80 -44.93
N LEU A 789 1.46 -12.61 -45.07
CA LEU A 789 0.38 -13.62 -45.21
C LEU A 789 0.56 -14.58 -46.43
N PRO A 790 -0.22 -15.68 -46.57
CA PRO A 790 -1.20 -16.29 -45.65
C PRO A 790 -1.05 -17.82 -45.44
N SER A 791 -1.73 -18.40 -44.45
CA SER A 791 -2.62 -19.58 -44.65
C SER A 791 -3.31 -20.06 -43.35
N LEU A 792 -4.58 -20.47 -43.52
CA LEU A 792 -5.46 -21.22 -42.59
C LEU A 792 -5.67 -20.61 -41.18
#